data_AF-A0AAW3A9E9-F1
#
_entry.id   AF-A0AAW3A9E9-F1
#
_cell.length_a   1.000
_cell.length_b   1.000
_cell.length_c   1.000
_cell.angle_alpha   90.00
_cell.angle_beta   90.00
_cell.angle_gamma   90.00
#
_symmetry.space_group_name_H-M   'P 1'
#
loop_
_entity.id
_entity.type
_entity.pdbx_description
1 polymer ?
#
loop_
_entity_poly.entity_id
_entity_poly.type
_entity_poly.pdbx_seq_one_letter_code
_entity_poly.pdbx_strand_id
1 'polypeptide(L)'
;MPPVGSGYTFADFLQRLERSPVSHMSPLYHEHRPLFVNRPDMLSRAVLSISWERGLAILQAAYYTQPVAADTYRALLARMLRHNRHVSRTGAGQLVSWQAAMKVMNEAVLAHGTSLPTRVSVSTLRLLAPHRQWCTAIDVLKLNQANGQLTKPMLLDAAHACATSAAWPHALKLLMHLHQQDSPLLFGAIQSMRPPGTTALTAATSAHALLPAVHDGRVPTPAQQHILSVLNDVVRSVPQEVAVRSPLCTSYLTHLLASTTLTPELKVQRATAAMAQLPWTAALALLSDLSEPTLLTDAEWTRVHNTVLLPFSSAAGMKDSGNSTGAVRPRRRSLSAKKRLRMKRGASSAITLPSTAKPENGEKIVEVAAPFSSTSITSSPSQMLPSVPATEAVHSHEDKVALATATLFSRMQLLHASPPTVAAMMAVMVDKLPTPAMATAFLQSCAAHLAQSVPTSSSAVDGLDTPLQGSSTTTGSVAATRHPVVVNALLRNCARHENGWATAAPALLERSAALAATPPELLSSLIRQLRQAKQVALAVRLLHEHIIPSDSLLTPASWEDMLECALAHNRAIHLRRRNGESASSRDGSATTKTTPNLSGVHWVSALSWVKSRQAAPSEDRIHKTGTGPSQGATPRRPVEVVALERPLSHKMLSLLINICVLGGSPQGALHALGYARRVNKTELPHTLQIRALLYCMQYDRPCEAEAVVEQCARCEGDAAALPLRHLLRLIGESKANDDEGGDE
;
A
#
# COMPACT_ATOMS: atom_id res chain seq x y z
N MET A 1 -12.48 -36.91 -9.68
CA MET A 1 -13.77 -36.22 -9.55
C MET A 1 -14.45 -36.82 -8.32
N PRO A 2 -15.23 -36.05 -7.55
CA PRO A 2 -16.27 -36.68 -6.74
C PRO A 2 -17.23 -37.45 -7.67
N PRO A 3 -17.91 -38.51 -7.19
CA PRO A 3 -18.75 -39.35 -8.05
C PRO A 3 -19.84 -38.53 -8.74
N VAL A 4 -20.09 -38.84 -10.01
CA VAL A 4 -21.13 -38.19 -10.83
C VAL A 4 -22.49 -38.52 -10.21
N GLY A 5 -23.04 -37.57 -9.45
CA GLY A 5 -24.23 -37.77 -8.62
C GLY A 5 -24.23 -36.93 -7.34
N SER A 6 -23.06 -36.65 -6.74
CA SER A 6 -22.97 -35.60 -5.72
C SER A 6 -23.01 -34.24 -6.41
N GLY A 7 -23.97 -33.37 -6.04
CA GLY A 7 -24.08 -31.98 -6.54
C GLY A 7 -22.96 -31.03 -6.07
N TYR A 8 -21.79 -31.58 -5.74
CA TYR A 8 -20.64 -30.89 -5.17
C TYR A 8 -19.52 -30.80 -6.20
N THR A 9 -19.28 -29.59 -6.74
CA THR A 9 -18.25 -29.37 -7.75
C THR A 9 -16.90 -29.05 -7.13
N PHE A 10 -15.83 -29.07 -7.95
CA PHE A 10 -14.53 -28.59 -7.50
C PHE A 10 -14.56 -27.10 -7.11
N ALA A 11 -15.42 -26.27 -7.71
CA ALA A 11 -15.56 -24.87 -7.31
C ALA A 11 -16.19 -24.73 -5.92
N ASP A 12 -17.17 -25.59 -5.58
CA ASP A 12 -17.80 -25.63 -4.25
C ASP A 12 -16.83 -26.16 -3.18
N PHE A 13 -15.94 -27.07 -3.56
CA PHE A 13 -14.81 -27.50 -2.74
C PHE A 13 -13.83 -26.36 -2.45
N LEU A 14 -13.42 -25.59 -3.47
CA LEU A 14 -12.57 -24.42 -3.26
C LEU A 14 -13.26 -23.35 -2.41
N GLN A 15 -14.57 -23.15 -2.56
CA GLN A 15 -15.34 -22.25 -1.68
C GLN A 15 -15.42 -22.75 -0.25
N ARG A 16 -15.56 -24.07 -0.02
CA ARG A 16 -15.54 -24.67 1.32
C ARG A 16 -14.17 -24.46 1.98
N LEU A 17 -13.08 -24.68 1.25
CA LEU A 17 -11.72 -24.37 1.74
C LEU A 17 -11.58 -22.89 2.12
N GLU A 18 -11.96 -21.99 1.22
CA GLU A 18 -11.74 -20.54 1.40
C GLU A 18 -12.68 -19.89 2.43
N ARG A 19 -13.84 -20.48 2.73
CA ARG A 19 -14.67 -20.12 3.90
C ARG A 19 -14.14 -20.69 5.22
N SER A 20 -13.48 -21.85 5.19
CA SER A 20 -13.03 -22.53 6.41
C SER A 20 -11.76 -21.90 7.03
N PRO A 21 -11.56 -22.02 8.36
CA PRO A 21 -10.34 -21.56 9.02
C PRO A 21 -9.14 -22.42 8.66
N VAL A 22 -7.92 -21.88 8.85
CA VAL A 22 -6.65 -22.56 8.51
C VAL A 22 -6.49 -23.89 9.25
N SER A 23 -7.00 -24.01 10.49
CA SER A 23 -7.02 -25.25 11.27
C SER A 23 -7.77 -26.41 10.59
N HIS A 24 -8.77 -26.12 9.75
CA HIS A 24 -9.56 -27.13 9.07
C HIS A 24 -8.93 -27.61 7.75
N MET A 25 -7.79 -27.05 7.32
CA MET A 25 -7.12 -27.44 6.08
C MET A 25 -6.66 -28.90 6.09
N SER A 26 -6.13 -29.38 7.21
CA SER A 26 -5.72 -30.78 7.38
C SER A 26 -6.89 -31.77 7.24
N PRO A 27 -7.98 -31.70 8.05
CA PRO A 27 -9.08 -32.64 7.91
C PRO A 27 -9.78 -32.55 6.54
N LEU A 28 -9.94 -31.36 5.95
CA LEU A 28 -10.52 -31.22 4.61
C LEU A 28 -9.62 -31.80 3.50
N TYR A 29 -8.29 -31.73 3.66
CA TYR A 29 -7.35 -32.40 2.76
C TYR A 29 -7.46 -33.93 2.87
N HIS A 30 -7.58 -34.47 4.08
CA HIS A 30 -7.74 -35.92 4.28
C HIS A 30 -9.11 -36.44 3.81
N GLU A 31 -10.19 -35.70 4.06
CA GLU A 31 -11.56 -35.99 3.56
C GLU A 31 -11.59 -36.09 2.02
N HIS A 32 -10.89 -35.18 1.33
CA HIS A 32 -10.85 -35.11 -0.14
C HIS A 32 -9.53 -35.63 -0.75
N ARG A 33 -8.77 -36.46 -0.01
CA ARG A 33 -7.49 -37.05 -0.44
C ARG A 33 -7.46 -37.62 -1.87
N PRO A 34 -8.49 -38.35 -2.38
CA PRO A 34 -8.47 -38.88 -3.75
C PRO A 34 -8.51 -37.81 -4.86
N LEU A 35 -8.73 -36.53 -4.56
CA LEU A 35 -8.55 -35.44 -5.53
C LEU A 35 -7.09 -35.06 -5.76
N PHE A 36 -6.21 -35.34 -4.79
CA PHE A 36 -4.83 -34.87 -4.75
C PHE A 36 -3.80 -35.97 -5.00
N VAL A 37 -4.04 -37.17 -4.47
CA VAL A 37 -3.16 -38.33 -4.67
C VAL A 37 -3.10 -38.66 -6.16
N ASN A 38 -1.89 -38.85 -6.66
CA ASN A 38 -1.58 -39.07 -8.08
C ASN A 38 -1.99 -37.93 -9.03
N ARG A 39 -2.36 -36.74 -8.52
CA ARG A 39 -2.76 -35.56 -9.31
C ARG A 39 -2.14 -34.25 -8.79
N PRO A 40 -0.83 -34.03 -9.00
CA PRO A 40 -0.15 -32.79 -8.58
C PRO A 40 -0.76 -31.52 -9.21
N ASP A 41 -1.36 -31.64 -10.40
CA ASP A 41 -2.10 -30.56 -11.07
C ASP A 41 -3.32 -30.07 -10.27
N MET A 42 -4.01 -30.98 -9.57
CA MET A 42 -5.17 -30.61 -8.77
C MET A 42 -4.75 -29.93 -7.46
N LEU A 43 -3.64 -30.38 -6.86
CA LEU A 43 -3.05 -29.72 -5.69
C LEU A 43 -2.54 -28.31 -6.06
N SER A 44 -1.80 -28.17 -7.16
CA SER A 44 -1.28 -26.87 -7.61
C SER A 44 -2.39 -25.89 -7.99
N ARG A 45 -3.46 -26.36 -8.65
CA ARG A 45 -4.68 -25.56 -8.92
C ARG A 45 -5.38 -25.13 -7.64
N ALA A 46 -5.54 -26.02 -6.66
CA ALA A 46 -6.16 -25.69 -5.37
C ALA A 46 -5.35 -24.60 -4.65
N VAL A 47 -4.04 -24.81 -4.46
CA VAL A 47 -3.11 -23.85 -3.83
C VAL A 47 -3.06 -22.51 -4.55
N LEU A 48 -3.20 -22.47 -5.89
CA LEU A 48 -3.27 -21.21 -6.64
C LEU A 48 -4.58 -20.43 -6.46
N SER A 49 -5.64 -21.05 -5.96
CA SER A 49 -6.99 -20.45 -5.90
C SER A 49 -7.38 -19.95 -4.50
N ILE A 50 -6.89 -20.60 -3.45
CA ILE A 50 -7.13 -20.27 -2.03
C ILE A 50 -6.13 -19.23 -1.49
N SER A 51 -6.33 -18.74 -0.27
CA SER A 51 -5.34 -17.88 0.42
C SER A 51 -4.00 -18.59 0.66
N TRP A 52 -2.91 -17.83 0.76
CA TRP A 52 -1.55 -18.41 0.89
C TRP A 52 -1.33 -19.15 2.22
N GLU A 53 -1.97 -18.71 3.30
CA GLU A 53 -1.96 -19.38 4.62
C GLU A 53 -2.63 -20.75 4.57
N ARG A 54 -3.79 -20.83 3.89
CA ARG A 54 -4.48 -22.10 3.62
C ARG A 54 -3.64 -23.01 2.72
N GLY A 55 -3.01 -22.44 1.69
CA GLY A 55 -2.08 -23.15 0.81
C GLY A 55 -0.89 -23.77 1.56
N LEU A 56 -0.31 -23.06 2.54
CA LEU A 56 0.73 -23.59 3.43
C LEU A 56 0.23 -24.77 4.27
N ALA A 57 -0.92 -24.63 4.93
CA ALA A 57 -1.46 -25.69 5.79
C ALA A 57 -1.85 -26.95 5.00
N ILE A 58 -2.38 -26.79 3.76
CA ILE A 58 -2.59 -27.93 2.85
C ILE A 58 -1.26 -28.55 2.43
N LEU A 59 -0.22 -27.77 2.14
CA LEU A 59 1.09 -28.32 1.78
C LEU A 59 1.70 -29.12 2.94
N GLN A 60 1.59 -28.62 4.18
CA GLN A 60 2.04 -29.33 5.38
C GLN A 60 1.29 -30.65 5.60
N ALA A 61 -0.04 -30.68 5.38
CA ALA A 61 -0.81 -31.94 5.43
C ALA A 61 -0.43 -32.91 4.29
N ALA A 62 -0.16 -32.38 3.09
CA ALA A 62 0.29 -33.18 1.94
C ALA A 62 1.70 -33.77 2.15
N TYR A 63 2.62 -33.03 2.77
CA TYR A 63 4.00 -33.45 3.01
C TYR A 63 4.11 -34.78 3.79
N TYR A 64 3.24 -34.99 4.78
CA TYR A 64 3.20 -36.25 5.55
C TYR A 64 2.45 -37.40 4.86
N THR A 65 1.87 -37.20 3.67
CA THR A 65 0.99 -38.21 3.02
C THR A 65 1.33 -38.55 1.59
N GLN A 66 2.13 -37.73 0.89
CA GLN A 66 2.56 -37.95 -0.49
C GLN A 66 3.82 -37.13 -0.81
N PRO A 67 4.68 -37.58 -1.74
CA PRO A 67 5.76 -36.75 -2.26
C PRO A 67 5.18 -35.51 -2.96
N VAL A 68 5.48 -34.33 -2.42
CA VAL A 68 5.05 -33.04 -2.94
C VAL A 68 5.90 -32.69 -4.17
N ALA A 69 5.29 -32.16 -5.24
CA ALA A 69 6.01 -31.85 -6.48
C ALA A 69 6.60 -30.43 -6.48
N ALA A 70 7.72 -30.22 -7.18
CA ALA A 70 8.37 -28.90 -7.27
C ALA A 70 7.44 -27.81 -7.81
N ASP A 71 6.52 -28.16 -8.73
CA ASP A 71 5.51 -27.25 -9.25
C ASP A 71 4.46 -26.82 -8.23
N THR A 72 4.21 -27.60 -7.18
CA THR A 72 3.27 -27.22 -6.10
C THR A 72 3.90 -26.22 -5.12
N TYR A 73 5.20 -26.35 -4.81
CA TYR A 73 5.97 -25.30 -4.11
C TYR A 73 6.03 -24.00 -4.93
N ARG A 74 6.31 -24.11 -6.24
CA ARG A 74 6.28 -22.99 -7.20
C ARG A 74 4.90 -22.32 -7.29
N ALA A 75 3.82 -23.12 -7.29
CA ALA A 75 2.44 -22.64 -7.28
C ALA A 75 2.12 -21.85 -6.00
N LEU A 76 2.55 -22.33 -4.84
CA LEU A 76 2.40 -21.62 -3.56
C LEU A 76 3.14 -20.28 -3.56
N LEU A 77 4.42 -20.26 -3.96
CA LEU A 77 5.19 -19.03 -4.05
C LEU A 77 4.61 -18.04 -5.08
N ALA A 78 4.05 -18.55 -6.19
CA ALA A 78 3.32 -17.73 -7.14
C ALA A 78 2.01 -17.16 -6.56
N ARG A 79 1.31 -17.88 -5.67
CA ARG A 79 0.15 -17.36 -4.93
C ARG A 79 0.58 -16.30 -3.93
N MET A 80 1.67 -16.50 -3.19
CA MET A 80 2.26 -15.51 -2.27
C MET A 80 2.65 -14.22 -3.02
N LEU A 81 3.26 -14.32 -4.21
CA LEU A 81 3.58 -13.16 -5.04
C LEU A 81 2.33 -12.44 -5.58
N ARG A 82 1.27 -13.18 -5.91
CA ARG A 82 -0.02 -12.59 -6.30
C ARG A 82 -0.68 -11.88 -5.12
N HIS A 83 -0.63 -12.46 -3.92
CA HIS A 83 -1.08 -11.81 -2.68
C HIS A 83 -0.34 -10.50 -2.42
N ASN A 84 0.99 -10.48 -2.49
CA ASN A 84 1.75 -9.23 -2.33
C ASN A 84 1.36 -8.19 -3.40
N ARG A 85 1.14 -8.59 -4.66
CA ARG A 85 0.64 -7.66 -5.71
C ARG A 85 -0.78 -7.16 -5.45
N HIS A 86 -1.65 -7.99 -4.88
CA HIS A 86 -3.00 -7.60 -4.47
C HIS A 86 -2.94 -6.57 -3.34
N VAL A 87 -2.17 -6.86 -2.29
CA VAL A 87 -1.95 -5.95 -1.15
C VAL A 87 -1.30 -4.64 -1.61
N SER A 88 -0.30 -4.65 -2.50
CA SER A 88 0.30 -3.42 -3.04
C SER A 88 -0.61 -2.61 -3.97
N ARG A 89 -1.71 -3.17 -4.48
CA ARG A 89 -2.70 -2.46 -5.30
C ARG A 89 -3.88 -1.96 -4.49
N THR A 90 -4.41 -2.84 -3.63
CA THR A 90 -5.55 -2.55 -2.77
C THR A 90 -5.16 -1.83 -1.49
N GLY A 91 -3.90 -1.84 -1.08
CA GLY A 91 -3.45 -1.26 0.18
C GLY A 91 -4.12 -1.86 1.43
N ALA A 92 -4.71 -3.05 1.31
CA ALA A 92 -5.49 -3.69 2.35
C ALA A 92 -4.97 -5.10 2.65
N GLY A 93 -4.74 -5.36 3.93
CA GLY A 93 -4.17 -6.63 4.42
C GLY A 93 -2.66 -6.55 4.68
N GLN A 94 -2.08 -7.66 5.14
CA GLN A 94 -0.66 -7.77 5.43
C GLN A 94 0.09 -8.41 4.24
N LEU A 95 1.32 -7.95 4.00
CA LEU A 95 2.24 -8.60 3.07
C LEU A 95 2.66 -9.97 3.61
N VAL A 96 2.85 -10.94 2.72
CA VAL A 96 3.30 -12.30 3.07
C VAL A 96 4.63 -12.21 3.81
N SER A 97 4.74 -12.87 4.98
CA SER A 97 5.97 -12.81 5.79
C SER A 97 7.16 -13.47 5.09
N TRP A 98 8.33 -12.84 5.19
CA TRP A 98 9.58 -13.37 4.64
C TRP A 98 9.92 -14.76 5.22
N GLN A 99 9.57 -15.00 6.48
CA GLN A 99 9.74 -16.28 7.17
C GLN A 99 8.91 -17.39 6.52
N ALA A 100 7.67 -17.11 6.12
CA ALA A 100 6.84 -18.09 5.42
C ALA A 100 7.45 -18.43 4.04
N ALA A 101 7.93 -17.44 3.30
CA ALA A 101 8.62 -17.67 2.02
C ALA A 101 9.89 -18.52 2.17
N MET A 102 10.68 -18.29 3.23
CA MET A 102 11.87 -19.09 3.53
C MET A 102 11.55 -20.51 4.01
N LYS A 103 10.47 -20.72 4.78
CA LYS A 103 10.02 -22.08 5.15
C LYS A 103 9.68 -22.90 3.90
N VAL A 104 8.89 -22.33 2.98
CA VAL A 104 8.56 -22.97 1.69
C VAL A 104 9.80 -23.25 0.85
N MET A 105 10.78 -22.33 0.83
CA MET A 105 12.06 -22.55 0.15
C MET A 105 12.84 -23.72 0.75
N ASN A 106 12.98 -23.74 2.08
CA ASN A 106 13.76 -24.74 2.79
C ASN A 106 13.13 -26.13 2.65
N GLU A 107 11.81 -26.24 2.78
CA GLU A 107 11.07 -27.49 2.53
C GLU A 107 11.27 -27.98 1.08
N ALA A 108 11.20 -27.07 0.10
CA ALA A 108 11.42 -27.41 -1.31
C ALA A 108 12.88 -27.86 -1.58
N VAL A 109 13.88 -27.23 -0.94
CA VAL A 109 15.30 -27.62 -1.03
C VAL A 109 15.53 -28.99 -0.39
N LEU A 110 14.89 -29.28 0.75
CA LEU A 110 14.99 -30.59 1.39
C LEU A 110 14.32 -31.69 0.56
N ALA A 111 13.18 -31.40 -0.09
CA ALA A 111 12.43 -32.38 -0.89
C ALA A 111 13.06 -32.67 -2.27
N HIS A 112 13.74 -31.69 -2.88
CA HIS A 112 14.18 -31.77 -4.28
C HIS A 112 15.66 -31.50 -4.54
N GLY A 113 16.39 -30.96 -3.56
CA GLY A 113 17.81 -30.66 -3.66
C GLY A 113 18.15 -29.77 -4.87
N THR A 114 19.03 -30.27 -5.74
CA THR A 114 19.47 -29.58 -6.95
C THR A 114 18.48 -29.62 -8.11
N SER A 115 17.40 -30.43 -8.03
CA SER A 115 16.39 -30.49 -9.10
C SER A 115 15.37 -29.34 -9.07
N LEU A 116 15.52 -28.38 -8.15
CA LEU A 116 14.68 -27.20 -8.07
C LEU A 116 14.83 -26.27 -9.30
N PRO A 117 13.72 -25.79 -9.88
CA PRO A 117 13.78 -24.79 -10.94
C PRO A 117 14.15 -23.43 -10.36
N THR A 118 15.11 -22.73 -10.97
CA THR A 118 15.61 -21.39 -10.57
C THR A 118 14.51 -20.35 -10.33
N ARG A 119 13.34 -20.51 -10.96
CA ARG A 119 12.16 -19.66 -10.76
C ARG A 119 11.60 -19.71 -9.33
N VAL A 120 11.83 -20.79 -8.58
CA VAL A 120 11.53 -20.90 -7.14
C VAL A 120 12.41 -19.91 -6.36
N SER A 121 13.73 -19.97 -6.53
CA SER A 121 14.69 -19.00 -5.95
C SER A 121 14.42 -17.55 -6.36
N VAL A 122 14.05 -17.30 -7.62
CA VAL A 122 13.60 -15.96 -8.08
C VAL A 122 12.34 -15.51 -7.34
N SER A 123 11.36 -16.41 -7.15
CA SER A 123 10.11 -16.06 -6.46
C SER A 123 10.29 -15.82 -4.97
N THR A 124 11.21 -16.51 -4.30
CA THR A 124 11.52 -16.29 -2.89
C THR A 124 12.25 -14.97 -2.69
N LEU A 125 13.27 -14.65 -3.51
CA LEU A 125 13.94 -13.34 -3.47
C LEU A 125 12.95 -12.16 -3.62
N ARG A 126 11.95 -12.28 -4.51
CA ARG A 126 10.87 -11.29 -4.66
C ARG A 126 9.92 -11.18 -3.47
N LEU A 127 9.80 -12.23 -2.65
CA LEU A 127 9.05 -12.20 -1.38
C LEU A 127 9.89 -11.63 -0.23
N LEU A 128 11.22 -11.79 -0.27
CA LEU A 128 12.15 -11.14 0.67
C LEU A 128 12.26 -9.62 0.45
N ALA A 129 12.19 -9.18 -0.81
CA ALA A 129 12.35 -7.78 -1.20
C ALA A 129 11.53 -6.75 -0.41
N PRO A 130 10.19 -6.87 -0.24
CA PRO A 130 9.42 -5.90 0.53
C PRO A 130 9.81 -5.84 2.02
N HIS A 131 10.30 -6.95 2.58
CA HIS A 131 10.78 -7.03 3.97
C HIS A 131 12.25 -6.63 4.14
N ARG A 132 12.94 -6.32 3.03
CA ARG A 132 14.32 -5.79 3.02
C ARG A 132 15.36 -6.68 3.73
N GLN A 133 15.12 -7.99 3.74
CA GLN A 133 15.95 -9.00 4.43
C GLN A 133 17.19 -9.40 3.63
N TRP A 134 18.14 -8.47 3.51
CA TRP A 134 19.31 -8.58 2.66
C TRP A 134 20.25 -9.76 3.00
N CYS A 135 20.45 -10.08 4.28
CA CYS A 135 21.27 -11.24 4.70
C CYS A 135 20.73 -12.55 4.08
N THR A 136 19.42 -12.80 4.25
CA THR A 136 18.78 -14.02 3.71
C THR A 136 18.83 -14.08 2.19
N ALA A 137 18.77 -12.94 1.50
CA ALA A 137 18.92 -12.89 0.05
C ALA A 137 20.34 -13.27 -0.40
N ILE A 138 21.37 -12.82 0.33
CA ILE A 138 22.77 -13.22 0.09
C ILE A 138 22.98 -14.72 0.34
N ASP A 139 22.39 -15.28 1.39
CA ASP A 139 22.53 -16.72 1.67
C ASP A 139 21.79 -17.59 0.65
N VAL A 140 20.63 -17.15 0.15
CA VAL A 140 19.98 -17.75 -1.02
C VAL A 140 20.86 -17.65 -2.27
N LEU A 141 21.55 -16.53 -2.52
CA LEU A 141 22.52 -16.44 -3.62
C LEU A 141 23.68 -17.43 -3.45
N LYS A 142 24.29 -17.53 -2.26
CA LYS A 142 25.39 -18.48 -1.97
C LYS A 142 24.95 -19.93 -2.20
N LEU A 143 23.76 -20.32 -1.75
CA LEU A 143 23.19 -21.65 -1.95
C LEU A 143 23.03 -21.97 -3.44
N ASN A 144 22.45 -21.05 -4.21
CA ASN A 144 22.27 -21.25 -5.66
C ASN A 144 23.60 -21.19 -6.43
N GLN A 145 24.59 -20.43 -5.95
CA GLN A 145 25.95 -20.43 -6.50
C GLN A 145 26.67 -21.77 -6.24
N ALA A 146 26.56 -22.32 -5.03
CA ALA A 146 27.10 -23.64 -4.69
C ALA A 146 26.47 -24.76 -5.55
N ASN A 147 25.17 -24.63 -5.88
CA ASN A 147 24.47 -25.54 -6.78
C ASN A 147 24.74 -25.28 -8.28
N GLY A 148 25.55 -24.27 -8.65
CA GLY A 148 25.84 -23.92 -10.05
C GLY A 148 24.67 -23.29 -10.82
N GLN A 149 23.63 -22.82 -10.14
CA GLN A 149 22.36 -22.32 -10.71
C GLN A 149 22.17 -20.81 -10.55
N LEU A 150 23.26 -20.04 -10.47
CA LEU A 150 23.20 -18.58 -10.36
C LEU A 150 22.73 -17.95 -11.68
N THR A 151 21.62 -17.21 -11.65
CA THR A 151 21.06 -16.54 -12.84
C THR A 151 20.93 -15.03 -12.68
N LYS A 152 20.98 -14.32 -13.81
CA LYS A 152 20.85 -12.85 -13.92
C LYS A 152 19.63 -12.27 -13.18
N PRO A 153 18.39 -12.79 -13.31
CA PRO A 153 17.24 -12.26 -12.55
C PRO A 153 17.39 -12.45 -11.03
N MET A 154 18.14 -13.44 -10.55
CA MET A 154 18.38 -13.64 -9.12
C MET A 154 19.33 -12.58 -8.56
N LEU A 155 20.36 -12.17 -9.31
CA LEU A 155 21.22 -11.04 -8.91
C LEU A 155 20.41 -9.74 -8.80
N LEU A 156 19.48 -9.52 -9.74
CA LEU A 156 18.59 -8.36 -9.75
C LEU A 156 17.58 -8.38 -8.59
N ASP A 157 16.90 -9.51 -8.36
CA ASP A 157 15.94 -9.65 -7.26
C ASP A 157 16.62 -9.68 -5.88
N ALA A 158 17.89 -10.10 -5.79
CA ALA A 158 18.70 -9.94 -4.59
C ALA A 158 19.14 -8.48 -4.38
N ALA A 159 19.52 -7.74 -5.42
CA ALA A 159 19.82 -6.31 -5.32
C ALA A 159 18.59 -5.51 -4.79
N HIS A 160 17.39 -5.91 -5.19
CA HIS A 160 16.12 -5.38 -4.69
C HIS A 160 15.88 -5.65 -3.20
N ALA A 161 16.27 -6.83 -2.70
CA ALA A 161 16.24 -7.15 -1.27
C ALA A 161 17.35 -6.43 -0.48
N CYS A 162 18.49 -6.15 -1.12
CA CYS A 162 19.59 -5.35 -0.55
C CYS A 162 19.33 -3.84 -0.51
N ALA A 163 18.24 -3.34 -1.11
CA ALA A 163 17.89 -1.92 -1.18
C ALA A 163 17.47 -1.33 0.19
N THR A 164 18.45 -1.15 1.08
CA THR A 164 18.31 -0.61 2.44
C THR A 164 19.35 0.45 2.73
N SER A 165 19.05 1.35 3.67
CA SER A 165 20.02 2.34 4.17
C SER A 165 21.31 1.74 4.72
N ALA A 166 21.29 0.47 5.17
CA ALA A 166 22.48 -0.25 5.62
C ALA A 166 23.23 -1.00 4.50
N ALA A 167 22.53 -1.60 3.54
CA ALA A 167 23.11 -2.51 2.54
C ALA A 167 23.10 -1.99 1.08
N TRP A 168 22.75 -0.72 0.84
CA TRP A 168 22.83 -0.08 -0.48
C TRP A 168 24.16 -0.29 -1.23
N PRO A 169 25.36 -0.38 -0.61
CA PRO A 169 26.60 -0.64 -1.36
C PRO A 169 26.61 -2.06 -1.96
N HIS A 170 25.99 -3.04 -1.28
CA HIS A 170 25.85 -4.40 -1.81
C HIS A 170 24.85 -4.44 -2.96
N ALA A 171 23.75 -3.68 -2.89
CA ALA A 171 22.81 -3.55 -3.99
C ALA A 171 23.48 -2.94 -5.24
N LEU A 172 24.25 -1.85 -5.09
CA LEU A 172 24.99 -1.24 -6.19
C LEU A 172 26.07 -2.20 -6.76
N LYS A 173 26.83 -2.91 -5.92
CA LYS A 173 27.80 -3.92 -6.39
C LYS A 173 27.13 -5.04 -7.20
N LEU A 174 25.98 -5.54 -6.77
CA LEU A 174 25.20 -6.55 -7.52
C LEU A 174 24.71 -6.01 -8.87
N LEU A 175 24.24 -4.76 -8.93
CA LEU A 175 23.87 -4.11 -10.19
C LEU A 175 25.07 -3.86 -11.11
N MET A 176 26.25 -3.51 -10.57
CA MET A 176 27.48 -3.38 -11.35
C MET A 176 27.95 -4.71 -11.92
N HIS A 177 27.89 -5.80 -11.14
CA HIS A 177 28.19 -7.14 -11.66
C HIS A 177 27.20 -7.58 -12.75
N LEU A 178 25.92 -7.21 -12.62
CA LEU A 178 24.93 -7.47 -13.66
C LEU A 178 25.25 -6.67 -14.94
N HIS A 179 25.65 -5.40 -14.83
CA HIS A 179 26.09 -4.58 -15.97
C HIS A 179 27.39 -5.10 -16.61
N GLN A 180 28.35 -5.59 -15.82
CA GLN A 180 29.57 -6.23 -16.32
C GLN A 180 29.29 -7.51 -17.11
N GLN A 181 28.21 -8.24 -16.77
CA GLN A 181 27.77 -9.43 -17.51
C GLN A 181 26.94 -9.08 -18.75
N ASP A 182 25.96 -8.18 -18.61
CA ASP A 182 25.07 -7.69 -19.68
C ASP A 182 24.97 -6.17 -19.65
N SER A 183 25.91 -5.47 -20.30
CA SER A 183 25.89 -4.01 -20.43
C SER A 183 24.55 -3.43 -20.93
N PRO A 184 23.94 -3.92 -22.04
CA PRO A 184 22.76 -3.30 -22.62
C PRO A 184 21.48 -3.48 -21.79
N LEU A 185 21.45 -4.35 -20.78
CA LEU A 185 20.23 -4.69 -20.04
C LEU A 185 19.74 -3.52 -19.18
N LEU A 186 20.64 -2.89 -18.40
CA LEU A 186 20.29 -1.71 -17.59
C LEU A 186 20.11 -0.47 -18.48
N PHE A 187 20.98 -0.29 -19.48
CA PHE A 187 20.91 0.82 -20.43
C PHE A 187 19.57 0.84 -21.17
N GLY A 188 19.19 -0.28 -21.80
CA GLY A 188 17.92 -0.40 -22.53
C GLY A 188 16.68 -0.31 -21.62
N ALA A 189 16.80 -0.67 -20.34
CA ALA A 189 15.73 -0.42 -19.38
C ALA A 189 15.56 1.07 -19.07
N ILE A 190 16.64 1.82 -18.82
CA ILE A 190 16.57 3.28 -18.57
C ILE A 190 16.08 4.01 -19.83
N GLN A 191 16.63 3.70 -21.01
CA GLN A 191 16.22 4.28 -22.28
C GLN A 191 14.75 4.01 -22.62
N SER A 192 14.16 2.88 -22.19
CA SER A 192 12.73 2.59 -22.42
C SER A 192 11.76 3.56 -21.73
N MET A 193 12.22 4.39 -20.78
CA MET A 193 11.41 5.47 -20.19
C MET A 193 11.25 6.69 -21.13
N ARG A 194 12.20 6.88 -22.06
CA ARG A 194 12.19 7.93 -23.08
C ARG A 194 12.91 7.41 -24.35
N PRO A 195 12.21 6.70 -25.25
CA PRO A 195 12.81 6.23 -26.50
C PRO A 195 13.30 7.40 -27.37
N PRO A 196 14.30 7.18 -28.25
CA PRO A 196 14.77 8.23 -29.16
C PRO A 196 13.63 8.75 -30.04
N GLY A 197 13.60 10.07 -30.28
CA GLY A 197 12.56 10.74 -31.07
C GLY A 197 11.27 11.09 -30.33
N THR A 198 11.22 11.01 -28.99
CA THR A 198 10.08 11.54 -28.22
C THR A 198 10.04 13.06 -28.23
N THR A 199 9.02 13.64 -28.86
CA THR A 199 8.66 15.07 -28.75
C THR A 199 7.39 15.24 -27.92
N ALA A 200 7.03 16.47 -27.53
CA ALA A 200 5.78 16.75 -26.82
C ALA A 200 4.54 16.22 -27.55
N LEU A 201 4.54 16.28 -28.90
CA LEU A 201 3.50 15.71 -29.76
C LEU A 201 3.38 14.19 -29.62
N THR A 202 4.48 13.46 -29.40
CA THR A 202 4.42 12.00 -29.14
C THR A 202 3.77 11.67 -27.79
N ALA A 203 3.90 12.54 -26.79
CA ALA A 203 3.26 12.39 -25.49
C ALA A 203 1.75 12.68 -25.57
N ALA A 204 1.35 13.75 -26.29
CA ALA A 204 -0.05 14.06 -26.53
C ALA A 204 -0.75 12.96 -27.36
N THR A 205 -0.14 12.54 -28.48
CA THR A 205 -0.70 11.46 -29.31
C THR A 205 -0.79 10.13 -28.58
N SER A 206 0.13 9.80 -27.67
CA SER A 206 0.02 8.57 -26.86
C SER A 206 -1.20 8.53 -25.92
N ALA A 207 -1.77 9.69 -25.56
CA ALA A 207 -2.98 9.80 -24.75
C ALA A 207 -4.27 9.93 -25.59
N HIS A 208 -4.17 10.32 -26.87
CA HIS A 208 -5.31 10.62 -27.73
C HIS A 208 -5.47 9.68 -28.95
N ALA A 209 -4.48 8.85 -29.26
CA ALA A 209 -4.55 7.89 -30.36
C ALA A 209 -5.43 6.68 -30.01
N LEU A 210 -6.23 6.23 -30.98
CA LEU A 210 -7.12 5.07 -30.85
C LEU A 210 -6.37 3.72 -30.74
N LEU A 211 -5.13 3.65 -31.24
CA LEU A 211 -4.29 2.47 -31.16
C LEU A 211 -3.33 2.58 -29.96
N PRO A 212 -3.40 1.67 -28.96
CA PRO A 212 -2.43 1.67 -27.87
C PRO A 212 -1.06 1.27 -28.40
N ALA A 213 -0.04 2.10 -28.17
CA ALA A 213 1.32 2.00 -28.73
C ALA A 213 2.17 0.79 -28.25
N VAL A 214 1.52 -0.27 -27.75
CA VAL A 214 2.13 -1.52 -27.28
C VAL A 214 2.80 -2.29 -28.42
N HIS A 215 2.37 -2.09 -29.67
CA HIS A 215 2.93 -2.79 -30.84
C HIS A 215 4.24 -2.18 -31.37
N ASP A 216 4.56 -0.91 -31.05
CA ASP A 216 5.69 -0.18 -31.65
C ASP A 216 6.99 -0.25 -30.82
N GLY A 217 7.07 -1.13 -29.81
CA GLY A 217 8.23 -1.21 -28.90
C GLY A 217 8.47 0.02 -28.01
N ARG A 218 7.59 1.04 -28.09
CA ARG A 218 7.67 2.29 -27.30
C ARG A 218 7.27 2.11 -25.83
N VAL A 219 6.56 1.04 -25.48
CA VAL A 219 6.14 0.75 -24.10
C VAL A 219 7.17 -0.18 -23.45
N PRO A 220 7.68 0.12 -22.24
CA PRO A 220 8.65 -0.74 -21.55
C PRO A 220 8.06 -2.13 -21.30
N THR A 221 8.79 -3.18 -21.70
CA THR A 221 8.41 -4.59 -21.49
C THR A 221 8.23 -4.89 -19.99
N PRO A 222 7.43 -5.91 -19.59
CA PRO A 222 7.25 -6.25 -18.18
C PRO A 222 8.57 -6.62 -17.47
N ALA A 223 9.59 -7.08 -18.20
CA ALA A 223 10.93 -7.29 -17.66
C ALA A 223 11.65 -5.96 -17.39
N GLN A 224 11.62 -5.01 -18.33
CA GLN A 224 12.16 -3.65 -18.12
C GLN A 224 11.41 -2.91 -17.01
N GLN A 225 10.08 -3.00 -16.93
CA GLN A 225 9.30 -2.41 -15.85
C GLN A 225 9.73 -2.93 -14.47
N HIS A 226 10.06 -4.22 -14.37
CA HIS A 226 10.59 -4.87 -13.17
C HIS A 226 12.00 -4.38 -12.82
N ILE A 227 12.91 -4.32 -13.81
CA ILE A 227 14.26 -3.74 -13.66
C ILE A 227 14.15 -2.29 -13.14
N LEU A 228 13.27 -1.48 -13.74
CA LEU A 228 13.04 -0.10 -13.34
C LEU A 228 12.46 0.03 -11.92
N SER A 229 11.62 -0.90 -11.44
CA SER A 229 11.21 -0.90 -10.02
C SER A 229 12.34 -1.29 -9.07
N VAL A 230 13.25 -2.18 -9.47
CA VAL A 230 14.43 -2.49 -8.66
C VAL A 230 15.37 -1.28 -8.60
N LEU A 231 15.63 -0.62 -9.73
CA LEU A 231 16.41 0.62 -9.76
C LEU A 231 15.77 1.72 -8.90
N ASN A 232 14.44 1.88 -8.97
CA ASN A 232 13.71 2.83 -8.12
C ASN A 232 13.98 2.63 -6.63
N ASP A 233 13.89 1.38 -6.17
CA ASP A 233 14.06 1.02 -4.78
C ASP A 233 15.51 1.13 -4.32
N VAL A 234 16.47 0.79 -5.19
CA VAL A 234 17.89 0.99 -4.91
C VAL A 234 18.19 2.49 -4.80
N VAL A 235 17.77 3.32 -5.76
CA VAL A 235 17.94 4.79 -5.71
C VAL A 235 17.27 5.37 -4.46
N ARG A 236 16.07 4.92 -4.09
CA ARG A 236 15.38 5.29 -2.83
C ARG A 236 16.19 4.94 -1.57
N SER A 237 17.04 3.91 -1.62
CA SER A 237 17.85 3.45 -0.47
C SER A 237 19.23 4.09 -0.38
N VAL A 238 19.70 4.74 -1.45
CA VAL A 238 21.02 5.38 -1.54
C VAL A 238 20.98 6.75 -0.87
N PRO A 239 21.93 7.06 0.04
CA PRO A 239 21.97 8.35 0.72
C PRO A 239 22.25 9.50 -0.25
N GLN A 240 21.70 10.68 0.08
CA GLN A 240 21.75 11.91 -0.71
C GLN A 240 23.11 12.18 -1.38
N GLU A 241 24.20 12.13 -0.61
CA GLU A 241 25.56 12.44 -1.11
C GLU A 241 25.98 11.57 -2.29
N VAL A 242 25.59 10.29 -2.25
CA VAL A 242 25.90 9.31 -3.30
C VAL A 242 24.89 9.40 -4.42
N ALA A 243 23.62 9.71 -4.14
CA ALA A 243 22.57 9.87 -5.15
C ALA A 243 22.87 11.04 -6.11
N VAL A 244 23.45 12.14 -5.62
CA VAL A 244 23.85 13.30 -6.45
C VAL A 244 25.17 13.05 -7.19
N ARG A 245 26.11 12.29 -6.60
CA ARG A 245 27.43 11.99 -7.21
C ARG A 245 27.42 10.80 -8.19
N SER A 246 26.50 9.85 -8.03
CA SER A 246 26.42 8.64 -8.85
C SER A 246 25.70 8.93 -10.16
N PRO A 247 26.37 8.82 -11.32
CA PRO A 247 25.73 9.19 -12.58
C PRO A 247 24.62 8.19 -13.00
N LEU A 248 24.62 6.96 -12.46
CA LEU A 248 23.49 6.04 -12.58
C LEU A 248 22.22 6.56 -11.87
N CYS A 249 22.38 7.17 -10.70
CA CYS A 249 21.25 7.72 -9.96
C CYS A 249 20.71 8.97 -10.66
N THR A 250 21.58 9.87 -11.13
CA THR A 250 21.16 11.08 -11.86
C THR A 250 20.51 10.72 -13.20
N SER A 251 21.11 9.83 -14.01
CA SER A 251 20.54 9.40 -15.30
C SER A 251 19.18 8.69 -15.12
N TYR A 252 19.01 7.87 -14.07
CA TYR A 252 17.71 7.28 -13.75
C TYR A 252 16.68 8.36 -13.37
N LEU A 253 17.04 9.32 -12.52
CA LEU A 253 16.15 10.39 -12.05
C LEU A 253 15.71 11.33 -13.19
N THR A 254 16.63 11.74 -14.08
CA THR A 254 16.30 12.61 -15.22
C THR A 254 15.38 11.90 -16.22
N HIS A 255 15.66 10.63 -16.57
CA HIS A 255 14.78 9.84 -17.43
C HIS A 255 13.41 9.56 -16.78
N LEU A 256 13.34 9.40 -15.46
CA LEU A 256 12.09 9.21 -14.73
C LEU A 256 11.23 10.49 -14.76
N LEU A 257 11.81 11.64 -14.45
CA LEU A 257 11.12 12.94 -14.48
C LEU A 257 10.68 13.30 -15.91
N ALA A 258 11.54 13.06 -16.90
CA ALA A 258 11.24 13.28 -18.32
C ALA A 258 10.42 12.14 -18.99
N SER A 259 10.01 11.10 -18.26
CA SER A 259 9.34 9.94 -18.84
C SER A 259 7.97 10.29 -19.47
N THR A 260 7.73 9.78 -20.67
CA THR A 260 6.48 9.92 -21.43
C THR A 260 5.80 8.56 -21.67
N THR A 261 6.49 7.44 -21.43
CA THR A 261 5.98 6.07 -21.66
C THR A 261 5.33 5.43 -20.43
N LEU A 262 5.48 6.05 -19.25
CA LEU A 262 4.91 5.58 -17.98
C LEU A 262 3.57 6.28 -17.70
N THR A 263 2.58 5.50 -17.23
CA THR A 263 1.32 6.05 -16.70
C THR A 263 1.60 7.06 -15.57
N PRO A 264 0.81 8.15 -15.45
CA PRO A 264 1.07 9.21 -14.45
C PRO A 264 1.07 8.68 -13.01
N GLU A 265 0.23 7.70 -12.68
CA GLU A 265 0.20 7.05 -11.36
C GLU A 265 1.54 6.39 -11.01
N LEU A 266 2.04 5.48 -11.86
CA LEU A 266 3.32 4.80 -11.65
C LEU A 266 4.50 5.79 -11.69
N LYS A 267 4.43 6.82 -12.53
CA LYS A 267 5.44 7.89 -12.59
C LYS A 267 5.55 8.62 -11.25
N VAL A 268 4.42 9.05 -10.68
CA VAL A 268 4.40 9.74 -9.37
C VAL A 268 4.80 8.81 -8.24
N GLN A 269 4.26 7.59 -8.17
CA GLN A 269 4.64 6.61 -7.15
C GLN A 269 6.16 6.34 -7.13
N ARG A 270 6.80 6.27 -8.30
CA ARG A 270 8.25 6.09 -8.42
C ARG A 270 9.02 7.38 -8.10
N ALA A 271 8.59 8.52 -8.64
CA ALA A 271 9.22 9.82 -8.40
C ALA A 271 9.25 10.20 -6.92
N THR A 272 8.11 10.13 -6.22
CA THR A 272 8.05 10.46 -4.78
C THR A 272 8.90 9.49 -3.96
N ALA A 273 8.87 8.20 -4.29
CA ALA A 273 9.67 7.18 -3.64
C ALA A 273 11.19 7.40 -3.83
N ALA A 274 11.66 7.67 -5.06
CA ALA A 274 13.06 7.88 -5.38
C ALA A 274 13.58 9.22 -4.83
N MET A 275 12.78 10.28 -4.94
CA MET A 275 13.17 11.60 -4.45
C MET A 275 13.11 11.71 -2.92
N ALA A 276 12.42 10.82 -2.21
CA ALA A 276 12.15 10.91 -0.76
C ALA A 276 13.36 11.37 0.09
N GLN A 277 14.54 10.77 -0.12
CA GLN A 277 15.76 11.10 0.65
C GLN A 277 16.52 12.36 0.17
N LEU A 278 16.16 12.95 -0.98
CA LEU A 278 16.79 14.17 -1.48
C LEU A 278 16.25 15.41 -0.74
N PRO A 279 17.10 16.40 -0.41
CA PRO A 279 16.68 17.64 0.21
C PRO A 279 15.94 18.52 -0.79
N TRP A 280 15.19 19.49 -0.29
CA TRP A 280 14.42 20.41 -1.13
C TRP A 280 15.27 21.10 -2.21
N THR A 281 16.46 21.60 -1.87
CA THR A 281 17.35 22.29 -2.82
C THR A 281 17.83 21.42 -3.98
N ALA A 282 18.27 20.18 -3.71
CA ALA A 282 18.70 19.25 -4.76
C ALA A 282 17.51 18.72 -5.58
N ALA A 283 16.36 18.51 -4.94
CA ALA A 283 15.12 18.18 -5.64
C ALA A 283 14.70 19.33 -6.59
N LEU A 284 14.80 20.58 -6.16
CA LEU A 284 14.53 21.74 -7.01
C LEU A 284 15.51 21.87 -8.17
N ALA A 285 16.82 21.65 -7.96
CA ALA A 285 17.81 21.66 -9.04
C ALA A 285 17.50 20.60 -10.12
N LEU A 286 17.18 19.36 -9.70
CA LEU A 286 16.77 18.31 -10.64
C LEU A 286 15.44 18.61 -11.37
N LEU A 287 14.58 19.43 -10.76
CA LEU A 287 13.32 19.89 -11.38
C LEU A 287 13.50 21.15 -12.25
N SER A 288 14.55 21.95 -12.04
CA SER A 288 14.92 23.07 -12.93
C SER A 288 15.70 22.61 -14.16
N ASP A 289 16.44 21.51 -14.03
CA ASP A 289 17.36 20.95 -15.03
C ASP A 289 16.67 19.91 -15.93
N LEU A 290 15.42 20.16 -16.33
CA LEU A 290 14.63 19.32 -17.24
C LEU A 290 15.09 19.39 -18.72
N SER A 291 16.39 19.52 -18.95
CA SER A 291 17.02 19.40 -20.26
C SER A 291 16.95 17.95 -20.79
N GLU A 292 17.38 17.74 -22.03
CA GLU A 292 17.34 16.39 -22.63
C GLU A 292 18.19 15.41 -21.81
N PRO A 293 17.61 14.30 -21.30
CA PRO A 293 18.29 13.44 -20.35
C PRO A 293 19.40 12.67 -21.08
N THR A 294 20.64 12.90 -20.64
CA THR A 294 21.80 12.19 -21.19
C THR A 294 21.82 10.75 -20.69
N LEU A 295 21.94 9.82 -21.64
CA LEU A 295 22.26 8.42 -21.37
C LEU A 295 23.74 8.32 -20.99
N LEU A 296 24.05 7.41 -20.07
CA LEU A 296 25.42 7.20 -19.61
C LEU A 296 26.34 6.72 -20.72
N THR A 297 27.46 7.44 -20.90
CA THR A 297 28.59 7.00 -21.71
C THR A 297 29.40 5.91 -21.00
N ASP A 298 30.18 5.12 -21.74
CA ASP A 298 31.05 4.08 -21.15
C ASP A 298 32.08 4.65 -20.14
N ALA A 299 32.50 5.91 -20.35
CA ALA A 299 33.34 6.68 -19.43
C ALA A 299 32.61 7.14 -18.16
N GLU A 300 31.28 7.02 -18.09
CA GLU A 300 30.47 7.30 -16.90
C GLU A 300 30.15 6.02 -16.14
N TRP A 301 29.95 4.89 -16.81
CA TRP A 301 29.87 3.59 -16.17
C TRP A 301 31.14 3.23 -15.39
N THR A 302 32.32 3.55 -15.92
CA THR A 302 33.59 3.43 -15.16
C THR A 302 33.66 4.41 -13.98
N ARG A 303 33.03 5.60 -14.06
CA ARG A 303 32.87 6.50 -12.91
C ARG A 303 31.89 5.96 -11.85
N VAL A 304 30.79 5.29 -12.23
CA VAL A 304 29.91 4.56 -11.27
C VAL A 304 30.71 3.49 -10.51
N HIS A 305 31.50 2.70 -11.23
CA HIS A 305 32.35 1.67 -10.63
C HIS A 305 33.31 2.24 -9.59
N ASN A 306 33.92 3.40 -9.90
CA ASN A 306 34.89 4.05 -9.01
C ASN A 306 34.23 4.77 -7.81
N THR A 307 33.01 5.31 -7.95
CA THR A 307 32.28 5.91 -6.81
C THR A 307 31.69 4.88 -5.86
N VAL A 308 31.37 3.68 -6.33
CA VAL A 308 30.85 2.56 -5.50
C VAL A 308 31.95 1.84 -4.70
N LEU A 309 33.22 2.00 -5.08
CA LEU A 309 34.36 1.31 -4.49
C LEU A 309 35.19 2.12 -3.49
N LEU A 310 34.91 3.41 -3.30
CA LEU A 310 35.57 4.21 -2.25
C LEU A 310 34.93 3.89 -0.89
N PRO A 311 35.66 3.27 0.07
CA PRO A 311 35.27 3.36 1.47
C PRO A 311 35.40 4.82 1.91
N PHE A 312 34.50 5.29 2.77
CA PHE A 312 34.59 6.62 3.38
C PHE A 312 35.77 6.68 4.37
N SER A 313 36.99 6.87 3.85
CA SER A 313 38.12 7.29 4.67
C SER A 313 38.04 8.79 4.91
N SER A 314 37.73 9.18 6.13
CA SER A 314 37.86 10.56 6.59
C SER A 314 39.31 11.01 6.49
N ALA A 315 39.63 11.79 5.46
CA ALA A 315 40.91 12.44 5.29
C ALA A 315 40.69 13.86 4.74
N ALA A 316 40.33 14.78 5.63
CA ALA A 316 40.57 16.20 5.41
C ALA A 316 42.09 16.42 5.44
N GLY A 317 42.73 16.18 4.30
CA GLY A 317 44.14 16.46 4.06
C GLY A 317 44.32 17.89 3.61
N MET A 318 45.16 18.60 4.36
CA MET A 318 45.82 19.83 3.96
C MET A 318 46.37 19.77 2.52
N LYS A 319 46.35 20.94 1.86
CA LYS A 319 47.54 21.61 1.28
C LYS A 319 48.87 20.84 1.39
N ASP A 320 49.74 20.74 0.37
CA ASP A 320 49.98 21.67 -0.75
C ASP A 320 50.67 21.00 -1.97
N SER A 321 50.58 21.66 -3.13
CA SER A 321 51.60 21.76 -4.20
C SER A 321 52.05 20.53 -5.04
N GLY A 322 52.42 20.79 -6.31
CA GLY A 322 53.42 19.99 -7.03
C GLY A 322 53.05 19.55 -8.46
N ASN A 323 53.45 20.33 -9.47
CA ASN A 323 53.42 19.90 -10.88
C ASN A 323 54.38 18.73 -11.17
N SER A 324 54.00 17.82 -12.07
CA SER A 324 54.85 17.51 -13.24
C SER A 324 54.15 16.61 -14.28
N THR A 325 54.50 16.84 -15.54
CA THR A 325 54.07 16.09 -16.73
C THR A 325 54.92 14.84 -16.94
N GLY A 326 54.33 13.75 -17.45
CA GLY A 326 55.09 12.55 -17.82
C GLY A 326 54.26 11.48 -18.51
N ALA A 327 54.39 11.34 -19.83
CA ALA A 327 53.68 10.33 -20.62
C ALA A 327 54.44 8.99 -20.67
N VAL A 328 53.77 7.86 -20.41
CA VAL A 328 54.30 6.51 -20.69
C VAL A 328 53.21 5.60 -21.29
N ARG A 329 53.51 5.01 -22.46
CA ARG A 329 52.66 4.03 -23.17
C ARG A 329 52.68 2.64 -22.49
N PRO A 330 51.63 1.83 -22.66
CA PRO A 330 51.56 0.48 -22.07
C PRO A 330 52.46 -0.52 -22.82
N ARG A 331 53.15 -1.40 -22.08
CA ARG A 331 53.94 -2.50 -22.65
C ARG A 331 53.26 -3.85 -22.37
N ARG A 332 52.70 -4.48 -23.41
CA ARG A 332 52.32 -5.90 -23.39
C ARG A 332 53.57 -6.76 -23.15
N ARG A 333 53.46 -7.81 -22.33
CA ARG A 333 54.24 -9.05 -22.50
C ARG A 333 53.47 -10.25 -21.96
N SER A 334 53.08 -11.13 -22.88
CA SER A 334 52.61 -12.48 -22.60
C SER A 334 53.79 -13.41 -22.39
N LEU A 335 53.78 -14.25 -21.35
CA LEU A 335 54.58 -15.47 -21.32
C LEU A 335 53.77 -16.65 -20.79
N SER A 336 53.67 -17.66 -21.64
CA SER A 336 53.15 -18.99 -21.34
C SER A 336 54.24 -19.85 -20.69
N ALA A 337 53.86 -20.71 -19.74
CA ALA A 337 54.64 -21.91 -19.43
C ALA A 337 53.75 -22.99 -18.79
N LYS A 338 53.69 -24.16 -19.42
CA LYS A 338 53.11 -25.38 -18.84
C LYS A 338 54.08 -25.96 -17.80
N LYS A 339 53.57 -26.45 -16.66
CA LYS A 339 54.15 -27.67 -16.04
C LYS A 339 53.09 -28.45 -15.25
N ARG A 340 52.99 -29.75 -15.56
CA ARG A 340 52.19 -30.77 -14.84
C ARG A 340 53.06 -31.46 -13.78
N LEU A 341 52.40 -32.33 -12.98
CA LEU A 341 52.94 -33.32 -12.03
C LEU A 341 53.26 -32.73 -10.64
N ARG A 342 53.02 -33.43 -9.52
CA ARG A 342 52.57 -34.83 -9.31
C ARG A 342 51.85 -34.96 -7.95
N MET A 343 50.99 -35.98 -7.79
CA MET A 343 50.45 -36.38 -6.48
C MET A 343 51.53 -36.90 -5.52
N LYS A 344 51.31 -36.71 -4.21
CA LYS A 344 51.65 -37.71 -3.17
C LYS A 344 50.72 -37.57 -1.95
N ARG A 345 50.31 -38.71 -1.36
CA ARG A 345 49.59 -38.83 -0.08
C ARG A 345 50.59 -39.14 1.06
N GLY A 346 50.18 -38.82 2.29
CA GLY A 346 50.87 -39.13 3.56
C GLY A 346 50.57 -37.98 4.55
N ALA A 347 49.64 -38.06 5.50
CA ALA A 347 49.41 -38.99 6.61
C ALA A 347 50.13 -38.57 7.93
N SER A 348 49.31 -38.13 8.89
CA SER A 348 49.43 -38.36 10.34
C SER A 348 50.44 -37.60 11.23
N SER A 349 49.88 -36.67 12.02
CA SER A 349 50.12 -36.46 13.47
C SER A 349 48.90 -35.69 14.01
N ALA A 350 47.98 -36.22 14.83
CA ALA A 350 48.13 -36.69 16.22
C ALA A 350 48.72 -35.55 17.10
N ILE A 351 48.06 -35.01 18.13
CA ILE A 351 47.72 -35.69 19.41
C ILE A 351 46.71 -34.87 20.27
N THR A 352 45.81 -35.58 20.98
CA THR A 352 44.98 -35.27 22.19
C THR A 352 44.12 -34.00 22.37
N LEU A 353 42.81 -34.28 22.54
CA LEU A 353 41.84 -33.65 23.46
C LEU A 353 42.29 -33.71 24.95
N PRO A 354 41.69 -32.91 25.86
CA PRO A 354 40.54 -33.43 26.62
C PRO A 354 39.34 -32.47 26.76
N SER A 355 38.22 -33.05 27.20
CA SER A 355 36.90 -32.48 27.42
C SER A 355 36.50 -32.69 28.91
N THR A 356 35.29 -32.26 29.30
CA THR A 356 34.58 -32.51 30.58
C THR A 356 35.04 -31.68 31.81
N ALA A 357 34.18 -31.27 32.76
CA ALA A 357 32.70 -31.28 32.86
C ALA A 357 32.15 -30.24 33.89
N LYS A 358 30.81 -30.08 33.89
CA LYS A 358 29.91 -29.47 34.92
C LYS A 358 29.94 -30.26 36.27
N PRO A 359 29.33 -29.85 37.42
CA PRO A 359 28.04 -29.12 37.56
C PRO A 359 27.81 -28.16 38.79
N GLU A 360 26.59 -27.55 38.84
CA GLU A 360 25.64 -27.26 39.97
C GLU A 360 26.15 -26.92 41.41
N ASN A 361 25.62 -25.99 42.25
CA ASN A 361 24.39 -25.14 42.37
C ASN A 361 24.69 -23.89 43.29
N GLY A 362 23.81 -22.91 43.62
CA GLY A 362 22.47 -22.52 43.10
C GLY A 362 21.37 -22.16 44.15
N GLU A 363 21.23 -20.90 44.63
CA GLU A 363 20.10 -20.41 45.47
C GLU A 363 19.67 -18.92 45.25
N LYS A 364 18.33 -18.69 45.19
CA LYS A 364 17.45 -17.55 45.66
C LYS A 364 17.90 -16.08 45.41
N ILE A 365 17.07 -15.10 45.01
CA ILE A 365 15.79 -14.52 45.52
C ILE A 365 15.14 -13.77 44.30
N VAL A 366 13.90 -14.00 43.82
CA VAL A 366 12.53 -13.57 44.25
C VAL A 366 12.16 -12.08 44.02
N GLU A 367 11.02 -11.86 43.33
CA GLU A 367 10.19 -10.63 43.17
C GLU A 367 10.78 -9.37 42.47
N VAL A 368 10.03 -8.41 41.91
CA VAL A 368 8.75 -8.26 41.15
C VAL A 368 8.38 -6.75 41.20
N ALA A 369 7.74 -6.25 40.13
CA ALA A 369 6.98 -4.99 40.05
C ALA A 369 7.70 -3.62 40.05
N ALA A 370 7.25 -2.77 39.10
CA ALA A 370 7.25 -1.30 39.16
C ALA A 370 6.07 -0.83 40.07
N PRO A 371 5.81 0.47 40.34
CA PRO A 371 6.38 1.70 39.76
C PRO A 371 6.76 2.78 40.80
N PHE A 372 7.30 3.93 40.38
CA PHE A 372 7.06 5.21 41.07
C PHE A 372 7.13 6.41 40.12
N SER A 373 6.30 7.42 40.41
CA SER A 373 6.27 8.73 39.75
C SER A 373 6.66 9.84 40.73
N SER A 374 7.20 10.92 40.17
CA SER A 374 7.06 12.32 40.62
C SER A 374 7.35 12.69 42.09
N THR A 375 8.32 13.60 42.26
CA THR A 375 8.16 14.75 43.16
C THR A 375 8.57 16.05 42.46
N SER A 376 7.79 17.10 42.72
CA SER A 376 7.90 18.45 42.19
C SER A 376 8.88 19.32 42.99
N ILE A 377 9.50 20.32 42.35
CA ILE A 377 9.92 21.55 43.03
C ILE A 377 9.30 22.76 42.32
N THR A 378 8.74 23.64 43.14
CA THR A 378 7.99 24.84 42.82
C THR A 378 8.88 26.05 42.50
N SER A 379 8.52 26.85 41.49
CA SER A 379 8.66 28.32 41.58
C SER A 379 7.87 29.07 40.50
N SER A 380 6.97 29.93 40.97
CA SER A 380 6.38 31.09 40.29
C SER A 380 6.01 32.06 41.44
N PRO A 381 6.02 33.40 41.27
CA PRO A 381 5.66 34.10 40.03
C PRO A 381 6.50 35.35 39.66
N SER A 382 6.03 36.01 38.60
CA SER A 382 6.04 37.47 38.37
C SER A 382 7.01 38.06 37.31
N GLN A 383 6.38 38.48 36.21
CA GLN A 383 6.63 39.69 35.42
C GLN A 383 8.08 40.17 35.17
N MET A 384 8.52 40.02 33.92
CA MET A 384 8.73 41.19 33.03
C MET A 384 8.53 40.79 31.56
N LEU A 385 7.98 41.70 30.75
CA LEU A 385 8.01 41.62 29.29
C LEU A 385 9.45 41.72 28.79
N PRO A 386 9.80 41.03 27.70
CA PRO A 386 10.15 41.80 26.50
C PRO A 386 9.40 41.35 25.23
N SER A 387 9.30 42.29 24.31
CA SER A 387 8.62 42.21 23.02
C SER A 387 9.20 41.20 22.02
N VAL A 388 8.29 40.51 21.33
CA VAL A 388 8.26 40.18 19.87
C VAL A 388 9.38 40.88 19.08
N PRO A 389 10.22 40.14 18.29
CA PRO A 389 9.73 39.56 17.03
C PRO A 389 10.12 38.09 16.77
N ALA A 390 9.13 37.28 16.40
CA ALA A 390 9.30 35.89 15.95
C ALA A 390 8.36 35.47 14.80
N THR A 391 7.83 36.45 14.04
CA THR A 391 6.93 36.23 12.89
C THR A 391 7.64 36.33 11.54
N GLU A 392 8.72 37.12 11.42
CA GLU A 392 9.42 37.33 10.13
C GLU A 392 10.14 36.07 9.62
N ALA A 393 10.65 35.21 10.52
CA ALA A 393 11.37 34.01 10.14
C ALA A 393 10.48 32.98 9.41
N VAL A 394 9.21 32.85 9.80
CA VAL A 394 8.26 31.91 9.20
C VAL A 394 7.87 32.38 7.78
N HIS A 395 7.47 33.65 7.65
CA HIS A 395 7.10 34.23 6.35
C HIS A 395 8.28 34.27 5.36
N SER A 396 9.51 34.50 5.83
CA SER A 396 10.71 34.46 4.97
C SER A 396 10.95 33.10 4.27
N HIS A 397 10.36 32.02 4.77
CA HIS A 397 10.45 30.68 4.18
C HIS A 397 9.25 30.37 3.26
N GLU A 398 8.09 30.98 3.51
CA GLU A 398 6.91 30.93 2.65
C GLU A 398 7.15 31.73 1.35
N ASP A 399 7.72 32.93 1.44
CA ASP A 399 8.04 33.79 0.29
C ASP A 399 9.11 33.17 -0.64
N LYS A 400 10.10 32.46 -0.08
CA LYS A 400 11.10 31.71 -0.87
C LYS A 400 10.48 30.54 -1.61
N VAL A 401 9.46 29.90 -1.04
CA VAL A 401 8.68 28.87 -1.75
C VAL A 401 7.85 29.51 -2.85
N ALA A 402 7.17 30.64 -2.60
CA ALA A 402 6.41 31.36 -3.62
C ALA A 402 7.28 31.74 -4.83
N LEU A 403 8.44 32.35 -4.62
CA LEU A 403 9.38 32.75 -5.69
C LEU A 403 9.94 31.54 -6.48
N ALA A 404 10.24 30.43 -5.79
CA ALA A 404 10.64 29.18 -6.44
C ALA A 404 9.50 28.54 -7.25
N THR A 405 8.25 28.66 -6.79
CA THR A 405 7.10 28.10 -7.52
C THR A 405 6.80 28.89 -8.79
N ALA A 406 6.95 30.22 -8.80
CA ALA A 406 6.80 31.04 -10.00
C ALA A 406 7.84 30.71 -11.10
N THR A 407 9.09 30.46 -10.71
CA THR A 407 10.20 30.15 -11.63
C THR A 407 10.17 28.70 -12.17
N LEU A 408 9.64 27.75 -11.39
CA LEU A 408 9.34 26.40 -11.88
C LEU A 408 8.13 26.40 -12.81
N PHE A 409 7.10 27.18 -12.48
CA PHE A 409 5.87 27.27 -13.25
C PHE A 409 6.11 27.87 -14.64
N SER A 410 6.92 28.93 -14.77
CA SER A 410 7.30 29.49 -16.07
C SER A 410 8.10 28.52 -16.95
N ARG A 411 8.78 27.51 -16.37
CA ARG A 411 9.39 26.40 -17.13
C ARG A 411 8.44 25.23 -17.37
N MET A 412 7.48 24.97 -16.48
CA MET A 412 6.37 24.03 -16.76
C MET A 412 5.47 24.50 -17.91
N GLN A 413 5.58 25.75 -18.38
CA GLN A 413 4.92 26.20 -19.61
C GLN A 413 5.27 25.33 -20.83
N LEU A 414 6.49 24.78 -20.90
CA LEU A 414 6.90 23.81 -21.93
C LEU A 414 6.16 22.45 -21.83
N LEU A 415 5.57 22.14 -20.67
CA LEU A 415 4.83 20.89 -20.42
C LEU A 415 3.32 21.03 -20.63
N HIS A 416 2.78 22.22 -20.92
CA HIS A 416 1.35 22.43 -21.23
C HIS A 416 0.83 21.53 -22.36
N ALA A 417 1.71 21.10 -23.27
CA ALA A 417 1.39 20.14 -24.32
C ALA A 417 0.96 18.73 -23.82
N SER A 418 1.08 18.42 -22.52
CA SER A 418 0.57 17.17 -21.95
C SER A 418 0.07 17.32 -20.49
N PRO A 419 -1.25 17.49 -20.26
CA PRO A 419 -1.80 17.65 -18.90
C PRO A 419 -1.44 16.52 -17.89
N PRO A 420 -1.28 15.23 -18.25
CA PRO A 420 -0.92 14.21 -17.25
C PRO A 420 0.53 14.34 -16.74
N THR A 421 1.45 14.95 -17.49
CA THR A 421 2.84 15.15 -17.02
C THR A 421 2.92 16.34 -16.05
N VAL A 422 2.16 17.41 -16.31
CA VAL A 422 1.98 18.54 -15.39
C VAL A 422 1.35 18.06 -14.07
N ALA A 423 0.26 17.29 -14.14
CA ALA A 423 -0.36 16.69 -12.96
C ALA A 423 0.63 15.79 -12.17
N ALA A 424 1.46 15.01 -12.88
CA ALA A 424 2.48 14.20 -12.23
C ALA A 424 3.54 15.05 -11.52
N MET A 425 4.01 16.15 -12.13
CA MET A 425 5.03 17.01 -11.54
C MET A 425 4.49 17.77 -10.32
N MET A 426 3.28 18.32 -10.41
CA MET A 426 2.59 18.95 -9.28
C MET A 426 2.44 17.99 -8.10
N ALA A 427 2.07 16.73 -8.36
CA ALA A 427 1.95 15.71 -7.31
C ALA A 427 3.30 15.38 -6.63
N VAL A 428 4.41 15.38 -7.37
CA VAL A 428 5.76 15.17 -6.82
C VAL A 428 6.18 16.34 -5.93
N MET A 429 5.91 17.58 -6.33
CA MET A 429 6.16 18.76 -5.51
C MET A 429 5.31 18.77 -4.24
N VAL A 430 4.02 18.43 -4.34
CA VAL A 430 3.10 18.34 -3.19
C VAL A 430 3.56 17.33 -2.14
N ASP A 431 4.10 16.17 -2.53
CA ASP A 431 4.62 15.16 -1.59
C ASP A 431 5.98 15.57 -0.96
N LYS A 432 6.65 16.58 -1.54
CA LYS A 432 7.94 17.11 -1.11
C LYS A 432 7.87 18.35 -0.22
N LEU A 433 6.76 19.09 -0.23
CA LEU A 433 6.54 20.20 0.69
C LEU A 433 6.36 19.67 2.14
N PRO A 434 7.06 20.23 3.14
CA PRO A 434 7.08 19.66 4.50
C PRO A 434 5.83 19.94 5.35
N THR A 435 4.86 20.73 4.86
CA THR A 435 3.57 20.94 5.56
C THR A 435 2.40 20.89 4.58
N PRO A 436 1.20 20.44 5.02
CA PRO A 436 0.04 20.34 4.15
C PRO A 436 -0.54 21.73 3.80
N ALA A 437 -0.36 22.73 4.67
CA ALA A 437 -0.80 24.11 4.42
C ALA A 437 -0.04 24.74 3.25
N MET A 438 1.29 24.56 3.18
CA MET A 438 2.08 24.98 2.02
C MET A 438 1.70 24.20 0.76
N ALA A 439 1.36 22.91 0.87
CA ALA A 439 0.86 22.14 -0.26
C ALA A 439 -0.49 22.64 -0.78
N THR A 440 -1.43 23.03 0.10
CA THR A 440 -2.69 23.65 -0.31
C THR A 440 -2.48 25.04 -0.94
N ALA A 441 -1.62 25.87 -0.35
CA ALA A 441 -1.27 27.18 -0.90
C ALA A 441 -0.61 27.05 -2.28
N PHE A 442 0.36 26.15 -2.44
CA PHE A 442 0.97 25.83 -3.73
C PHE A 442 -0.06 25.42 -4.79
N LEU A 443 -1.01 24.54 -4.46
CA LEU A 443 -2.07 24.14 -5.39
C LEU A 443 -3.02 25.30 -5.73
N GLN A 444 -3.30 26.20 -4.80
CA GLN A 444 -4.11 27.40 -5.05
C GLN A 444 -3.37 28.40 -5.94
N SER A 445 -2.09 28.69 -5.67
CA SER A 445 -1.24 29.53 -6.52
C SER A 445 -1.08 28.95 -7.92
N CYS A 446 -0.84 27.64 -8.06
CA CYS A 446 -0.81 27.00 -9.37
C CYS A 446 -2.17 27.07 -10.08
N ALA A 447 -3.29 26.85 -9.39
CA ALA A 447 -4.62 26.99 -10.00
C ALA A 447 -4.89 28.43 -10.46
N ALA A 448 -4.48 29.43 -9.68
CA ALA A 448 -4.60 30.85 -10.03
C ALA A 448 -3.74 31.22 -11.25
N HIS A 449 -2.47 30.82 -11.28
CA HIS A 449 -1.59 31.06 -12.43
C HIS A 449 -2.00 30.26 -13.68
N LEU A 450 -2.68 29.11 -13.52
CA LEU A 450 -3.27 28.36 -14.65
C LEU A 450 -4.59 28.95 -15.14
N ALA A 451 -5.30 29.72 -14.30
CA ALA A 451 -6.50 30.44 -14.67
C ALA A 451 -6.21 31.82 -15.29
N GLN A 452 -5.04 32.40 -15.00
CA GLN A 452 -4.53 33.61 -15.65
C GLN A 452 -4.18 33.30 -17.11
N SER A 453 -5.05 33.74 -18.04
CA SER A 453 -4.74 33.73 -19.47
C SER A 453 -3.50 34.58 -19.74
N VAL A 454 -2.48 34.01 -20.39
CA VAL A 454 -1.37 34.78 -20.96
C VAL A 454 -1.97 35.81 -21.93
N PRO A 455 -1.76 37.13 -21.73
CA PRO A 455 -2.14 38.10 -22.73
C PRO A 455 -1.27 37.85 -23.96
N THR A 456 -1.90 37.61 -25.11
CA THR A 456 -1.20 37.50 -26.39
C THR A 456 -0.65 38.87 -26.76
N SER A 457 0.59 39.13 -26.35
CA SER A 457 1.36 40.30 -26.79
C SER A 457 1.64 40.15 -28.29
N SER A 458 0.84 40.83 -29.10
CA SER A 458 0.93 40.84 -30.55
C SER A 458 2.17 41.63 -31.01
N SER A 459 3.29 40.94 -31.25
CA SER A 459 4.44 41.51 -31.96
C SER A 459 5.34 40.43 -32.57
N ALA A 460 4.84 39.73 -33.59
CA ALA A 460 5.66 38.92 -34.50
C ALA A 460 5.00 38.81 -35.89
N VAL A 461 5.35 39.76 -36.76
CA VAL A 461 5.49 39.73 -38.23
C VAL A 461 4.60 38.76 -39.04
N ASP A 462 3.87 39.33 -40.02
CA ASP A 462 3.14 38.61 -41.08
C ASP A 462 3.96 37.52 -41.78
N GLY A 463 3.35 36.35 -42.03
CA GLY A 463 4.00 35.29 -42.80
C GLY A 463 3.26 33.95 -42.88
N LEU A 464 2.36 33.85 -43.87
CA LEU A 464 1.75 32.63 -44.44
C LEU A 464 0.62 31.91 -43.66
N ASP A 465 -0.52 31.78 -44.35
CA ASP A 465 -1.76 31.21 -43.87
C ASP A 465 -1.77 29.68 -43.73
N THR A 466 -2.41 29.19 -42.67
CA THR A 466 -3.27 27.98 -42.72
C THR A 466 -4.25 27.99 -41.54
N PRO A 467 -5.55 28.29 -41.75
CA PRO A 467 -6.50 28.39 -40.65
C PRO A 467 -7.05 27.02 -40.25
N LEU A 468 -6.47 26.39 -39.22
CA LEU A 468 -7.06 25.24 -38.53
C LEU A 468 -7.70 25.70 -37.21
N GLN A 469 -9.02 25.89 -37.24
CA GLN A 469 -9.82 26.23 -36.07
C GLN A 469 -9.71 25.14 -35.00
N GLY A 470 -9.19 25.50 -33.81
CA GLY A 470 -8.99 24.58 -32.69
C GLY A 470 -8.75 25.26 -31.34
N SER A 471 -9.24 26.51 -31.18
CA SER A 471 -9.04 27.30 -29.96
C SER A 471 -9.80 26.72 -28.76
N SER A 472 -9.10 25.95 -27.92
CA SER A 472 -9.64 25.39 -26.66
C SER A 472 -8.56 25.12 -25.60
N THR A 473 -7.40 25.76 -25.71
CA THR A 473 -6.14 25.29 -25.09
C THR A 473 -5.90 25.70 -23.64
N THR A 474 -6.74 26.53 -23.01
CA THR A 474 -6.54 27.00 -21.62
C THR A 474 -7.28 26.21 -20.55
N THR A 475 -8.42 25.58 -20.87
CA THR A 475 -9.25 24.84 -19.89
C THR A 475 -8.61 23.52 -19.43
N GLY A 476 -7.80 22.89 -20.28
CA GLY A 476 -7.15 21.60 -19.99
C GLY A 476 -6.13 21.64 -18.85
N SER A 477 -5.57 22.81 -18.51
CA SER A 477 -4.48 22.90 -17.54
C SER A 477 -4.98 23.02 -16.08
N VAL A 478 -6.04 23.81 -15.82
CA VAL A 478 -6.65 23.86 -14.47
C VAL A 478 -7.20 22.48 -14.06
N ALA A 479 -7.69 21.68 -15.02
CA ALA A 479 -8.13 20.32 -14.80
C ALA A 479 -7.01 19.40 -14.23
N ALA A 480 -5.73 19.66 -14.55
CA ALA A 480 -4.60 18.91 -14.00
C ALA A 480 -4.50 19.06 -12.46
N THR A 481 -4.92 20.19 -11.88
CA THR A 481 -4.93 20.41 -10.42
C THR A 481 -5.98 19.56 -9.69
N ARG A 482 -7.02 19.12 -10.43
CA ARG A 482 -8.11 18.25 -9.97
C ARG A 482 -7.85 16.77 -10.29
N HIS A 483 -6.76 16.44 -10.96
CA HIS A 483 -6.41 15.06 -11.31
C HIS A 483 -6.20 14.20 -10.06
N PRO A 484 -6.71 12.96 -9.99
CA PRO A 484 -6.69 12.13 -8.78
C PRO A 484 -5.29 11.87 -8.23
N VAL A 485 -4.27 11.85 -9.08
CA VAL A 485 -2.87 11.68 -8.65
C VAL A 485 -2.38 12.83 -7.78
N VAL A 486 -2.81 14.08 -8.06
CA VAL A 486 -2.47 15.27 -7.26
C VAL A 486 -3.21 15.24 -5.93
N VAL A 487 -4.51 14.92 -5.95
CA VAL A 487 -5.31 14.74 -4.73
C VAL A 487 -4.70 13.66 -3.84
N ASN A 488 -4.38 12.48 -4.41
CA ASN A 488 -3.74 11.39 -3.67
C ASN A 488 -2.34 11.75 -3.12
N ALA A 489 -1.59 12.66 -3.75
CA ALA A 489 -0.34 13.17 -3.20
C ALA A 489 -0.59 14.13 -2.02
N LEU A 490 -1.58 15.01 -2.11
CA LEU A 490 -1.98 15.88 -1.01
C LEU A 490 -2.47 15.05 0.20
N LEU A 491 -3.32 14.05 -0.03
CA LEU A 491 -3.79 13.15 1.03
C LEU A 491 -2.66 12.34 1.68
N ARG A 492 -1.64 11.92 0.90
CA ARG A 492 -0.41 11.31 1.46
C ARG A 492 0.33 12.26 2.37
N ASN A 493 0.46 13.53 1.99
CA ASN A 493 1.13 14.51 2.81
C ASN A 493 0.33 14.81 4.09
N CYS A 494 -0.99 15.06 3.98
CA CYS A 494 -1.88 15.20 5.12
C CYS A 494 -1.80 13.99 6.09
N ALA A 495 -1.81 12.76 5.58
CA ALA A 495 -1.73 11.55 6.41
C ALA A 495 -0.43 11.41 7.23
N ARG A 496 0.64 12.14 6.89
CA ARG A 496 1.89 12.18 7.67
C ARG A 496 1.78 13.03 8.94
N HIS A 497 0.81 13.95 9.01
CA HIS A 497 0.65 14.88 10.13
C HIS A 497 -0.61 14.56 10.94
N GLU A 498 -0.53 14.67 12.27
CA GLU A 498 -1.63 14.34 13.19
C GLU A 498 -2.90 15.17 12.93
N ASN A 499 -2.73 16.46 12.61
CA ASN A 499 -3.81 17.39 12.27
C ASN A 499 -4.08 17.50 10.76
N GLY A 500 -3.55 16.58 9.94
CA GLY A 500 -3.74 16.59 8.49
C GLY A 500 -5.19 16.44 8.04
N TRP A 501 -6.05 15.86 8.87
CA TRP A 501 -7.49 15.76 8.64
C TRP A 501 -8.17 17.12 8.39
N ALA A 502 -7.69 18.21 9.01
CA ALA A 502 -8.28 19.55 8.89
C ALA A 502 -8.06 20.18 7.50
N THR A 503 -7.01 19.77 6.78
CA THR A 503 -6.75 20.19 5.38
C THR A 503 -7.25 19.16 4.37
N ALA A 504 -7.18 17.87 4.69
CA ALA A 504 -7.68 16.81 3.83
C ALA A 504 -9.21 16.83 3.68
N ALA A 505 -9.96 17.06 4.76
CA ALA A 505 -11.42 17.06 4.74
C ALA A 505 -12.02 18.11 3.77
N PRO A 506 -11.72 19.42 3.88
CA PRO A 506 -12.23 20.39 2.91
C PRO A 506 -11.73 20.10 1.49
N ALA A 507 -10.47 19.69 1.32
CA ALA A 507 -9.94 19.33 0.00
C ALA A 507 -10.67 18.15 -0.66
N LEU A 508 -11.23 17.21 0.12
CA LEU A 508 -12.09 16.13 -0.37
C LEU A 508 -13.53 16.60 -0.66
N LEU A 509 -14.09 17.45 0.20
CA LEU A 509 -15.47 17.95 0.04
C LEU A 509 -15.59 18.93 -1.14
N GLU A 510 -14.68 19.90 -1.26
CA GLU A 510 -14.60 20.85 -2.38
C GLU A 510 -14.36 20.18 -3.74
N ARG A 511 -13.70 19.01 -3.73
CA ARG A 511 -13.32 18.26 -4.94
C ARG A 511 -14.14 16.98 -5.13
N SER A 512 -15.20 16.78 -4.36
CA SER A 512 -16.12 15.63 -4.43
C SER A 512 -16.71 15.40 -5.82
N ALA A 513 -16.88 16.47 -6.62
CA ALA A 513 -17.28 16.41 -8.02
C ALA A 513 -16.27 15.68 -8.94
N ALA A 514 -15.01 15.53 -8.53
CA ALA A 514 -14.02 14.71 -9.22
C ALA A 514 -14.11 13.25 -8.71
N LEU A 515 -15.07 12.51 -9.26
CA LEU A 515 -15.43 11.12 -8.91
C LEU A 515 -14.31 10.10 -9.20
N ALA A 516 -13.24 10.13 -8.42
CA ALA A 516 -12.11 9.23 -8.55
C ALA A 516 -11.87 8.43 -7.27
N ALA A 517 -11.72 7.11 -7.40
CA ALA A 517 -11.48 6.22 -6.27
C ALA A 517 -10.15 6.56 -5.58
N THR A 518 -10.23 7.00 -4.32
CA THR A 518 -9.07 7.22 -3.46
C THR A 518 -8.57 5.89 -2.87
N PRO A 519 -7.25 5.71 -2.71
CA PRO A 519 -6.69 4.47 -2.19
C PRO A 519 -7.03 4.30 -0.68
N PRO A 520 -7.43 3.09 -0.25
CA PRO A 520 -8.02 2.88 1.08
C PRO A 520 -7.01 3.03 2.22
N GLU A 521 -5.71 2.92 1.98
CA GLU A 521 -4.66 3.23 2.97
C GLU A 521 -4.84 4.65 3.51
N LEU A 522 -4.95 5.62 2.59
CA LEU A 522 -5.03 7.05 2.94
C LEU A 522 -6.35 7.37 3.62
N LEU A 523 -7.46 6.83 3.13
CA LEU A 523 -8.75 6.92 3.80
C LEU A 523 -8.69 6.30 5.20
N SER A 524 -8.01 5.17 5.38
CA SER A 524 -7.92 4.52 6.70
C SER A 524 -7.14 5.33 7.73
N SER A 525 -6.08 6.04 7.32
CA SER A 525 -5.40 7.01 8.19
C SER A 525 -6.28 8.22 8.51
N LEU A 526 -6.96 8.79 7.51
CA LEU A 526 -7.77 9.99 7.69
C LEU A 526 -9.01 9.75 8.58
N ILE A 527 -9.71 8.62 8.38
CA ILE A 527 -10.86 8.25 9.23
C ILE A 527 -10.41 8.01 10.67
N ARG A 528 -9.24 7.39 10.88
CA ARG A 528 -8.67 7.20 12.22
C ARG A 528 -8.31 8.53 12.89
N GLN A 529 -7.72 9.46 12.16
CA GLN A 529 -7.44 10.82 12.65
C GLN A 529 -8.73 11.56 13.01
N LEU A 530 -9.78 11.48 12.19
CA LEU A 530 -11.09 12.09 12.47
C LEU A 530 -11.77 11.50 13.70
N ARG A 531 -11.65 10.18 13.90
CA ARG A 531 -12.13 9.49 15.11
C ARG A 531 -11.36 9.95 16.36
N GLN A 532 -10.04 10.07 16.27
CA GLN A 532 -9.20 10.60 17.36
C GLN A 532 -9.56 12.05 17.70
N ALA A 533 -9.81 12.89 16.69
CA ALA A 533 -10.26 14.28 16.83
C ALA A 533 -11.74 14.43 17.26
N LYS A 534 -12.49 13.32 17.37
CA LYS A 534 -13.94 13.28 17.67
C LYS A 534 -14.80 14.12 16.70
N GLN A 535 -14.35 14.35 15.47
CA GLN A 535 -15.05 15.16 14.46
C GLN A 535 -16.12 14.34 13.72
N VAL A 536 -17.11 13.88 14.49
CA VAL A 536 -18.12 12.89 14.08
C VAL A 536 -18.93 13.31 12.86
N ALA A 537 -19.47 14.53 12.86
CA ALA A 537 -20.30 15.02 11.75
C ALA A 537 -19.50 15.13 10.43
N LEU A 538 -18.22 15.50 10.51
CA LEU A 538 -17.36 15.64 9.34
C LEU A 538 -17.00 14.27 8.72
N ALA A 539 -16.81 13.24 9.55
CA ALA A 539 -16.60 11.86 9.06
C ALA A 539 -17.82 11.32 8.29
N VAL A 540 -19.04 11.55 8.81
CA VAL A 540 -20.29 11.15 8.12
C VAL A 540 -20.51 11.96 6.83
N ARG A 541 -20.14 13.25 6.82
CA ARG A 541 -20.15 14.06 5.58
C ARG A 541 -19.23 13.49 4.51
N LEU A 542 -17.99 13.19 4.85
CA LEU A 542 -17.06 12.55 3.91
C LEU A 542 -17.59 11.19 3.42
N LEU A 543 -18.30 10.44 4.26
CA LEU A 543 -18.93 9.18 3.86
C LEU A 543 -19.97 9.41 2.75
N HIS A 544 -20.92 10.32 2.96
CA HIS A 544 -22.01 10.62 2.01
C HIS A 544 -21.55 11.39 0.77
N GLU A 545 -20.80 12.47 0.95
CA GLU A 545 -20.46 13.42 -0.12
C GLU A 545 -19.26 12.96 -0.97
N HIS A 546 -18.39 12.07 -0.45
CA HIS A 546 -17.19 11.61 -1.18
C HIS A 546 -17.05 10.08 -1.28
N ILE A 547 -17.01 9.34 -0.15
CA ILE A 547 -16.63 7.92 -0.15
C ILE A 547 -17.68 7.06 -0.90
N ILE A 548 -18.96 7.35 -0.72
CA ILE A 548 -20.03 6.67 -1.43
C ILE A 548 -19.99 6.95 -2.95
N PRO A 549 -20.07 8.20 -3.44
CA PRO A 549 -20.08 8.45 -4.89
C PRO A 549 -18.78 8.12 -5.62
N SER A 550 -17.61 8.10 -4.94
CA SER A 550 -16.32 7.73 -5.55
C SER A 550 -16.06 6.22 -5.69
N ASP A 551 -16.99 5.37 -5.24
CA ASP A 551 -16.81 3.91 -5.12
C ASP A 551 -15.50 3.48 -4.42
N SER A 552 -15.00 4.32 -3.52
CA SER A 552 -13.81 4.03 -2.73
C SER A 552 -14.10 2.94 -1.69
N LEU A 553 -13.16 2.01 -1.58
CA LEU A 553 -13.19 0.93 -0.60
C LEU A 553 -12.61 1.41 0.74
N LEU A 554 -12.98 0.77 1.83
CA LEU A 554 -12.38 0.99 3.14
C LEU A 554 -11.86 -0.32 3.75
N THR A 555 -10.75 -0.23 4.49
CA THR A 555 -10.22 -1.36 5.27
C THR A 555 -11.20 -1.75 6.40
N PRO A 556 -11.20 -3.00 6.90
CA PRO A 556 -12.08 -3.41 7.99
C PRO A 556 -11.93 -2.54 9.25
N ALA A 557 -10.70 -2.16 9.63
CA ALA A 557 -10.46 -1.29 10.78
C ALA A 557 -11.06 0.11 10.58
N SER A 558 -10.92 0.70 9.38
CA SER A 558 -11.56 1.98 9.07
C SER A 558 -13.08 1.89 8.95
N TRP A 559 -13.65 0.72 8.64
CA TRP A 559 -15.09 0.50 8.73
C TRP A 559 -15.55 0.49 10.19
N GLU A 560 -14.81 -0.11 11.12
CA GLU A 560 -15.12 0.00 12.56
C GLU A 560 -15.06 1.45 13.03
N ASP A 561 -14.00 2.19 12.66
CA ASP A 561 -13.84 3.60 13.01
C ASP A 561 -14.99 4.46 12.44
N MET A 562 -15.40 4.22 11.19
CA MET A 562 -16.50 4.91 10.53
C MET A 562 -17.88 4.56 11.11
N LEU A 563 -18.12 3.28 11.45
CA LEU A 563 -19.38 2.84 12.07
C LEU A 563 -19.53 3.40 13.49
N GLU A 564 -18.44 3.53 14.26
CA GLU A 564 -18.46 4.26 15.53
C GLU A 564 -18.85 5.73 15.35
N CYS A 565 -18.28 6.42 14.35
CA CYS A 565 -18.67 7.79 14.02
C CYS A 565 -20.15 7.86 13.57
N ALA A 566 -20.61 6.97 12.70
CA ALA A 566 -22.02 6.94 12.28
C ALA A 566 -22.99 6.72 13.44
N LEU A 567 -22.67 5.81 14.37
CA LEU A 567 -23.46 5.58 15.58
C LEU A 567 -23.49 6.81 16.49
N ALA A 568 -22.35 7.46 16.72
CA ALA A 568 -22.27 8.68 17.51
C ALA A 568 -23.03 9.85 16.85
N HIS A 569 -23.02 9.92 15.51
CA HIS A 569 -23.76 10.92 14.75
C HIS A 569 -25.27 10.73 14.87
N ASN A 570 -25.75 9.50 14.66
CA ASN A 570 -27.16 9.18 14.78
C ASN A 570 -27.66 9.49 16.20
N ARG A 571 -26.94 9.07 17.26
CA ARG A 571 -27.27 9.46 18.64
C ARG A 571 -27.33 10.98 18.84
N ALA A 572 -26.37 11.73 18.30
CA ALA A 572 -26.38 13.18 18.39
C ALA A 572 -27.57 13.82 17.63
N ILE A 573 -28.08 13.19 16.57
CA ILE A 573 -29.30 13.62 15.87
C ILE A 573 -30.55 13.29 16.71
N HIS A 574 -30.67 12.07 17.25
CA HIS A 574 -31.81 11.70 18.12
C HIS A 574 -31.90 12.61 19.36
N LEU A 575 -30.76 12.87 20.04
CA LEU A 575 -30.71 13.81 21.16
C LEU A 575 -31.05 15.25 20.75
N ARG A 576 -30.73 15.67 19.52
CA ARG A 576 -31.10 17.00 19.01
C ARG A 576 -32.58 17.14 18.66
N ARG A 577 -33.23 16.08 18.15
CA ARG A 577 -34.69 16.07 17.90
C ARG A 577 -35.43 16.26 19.21
N ARG A 578 -35.24 15.32 20.14
CA ARG A 578 -35.81 15.33 21.49
C ARG A 578 -35.61 16.66 22.23
N ASN A 579 -34.41 17.26 22.14
CA ASN A 579 -34.16 18.57 22.75
C ASN A 579 -34.81 19.74 21.98
N GLY A 580 -34.88 19.65 20.65
CA GLY A 580 -35.54 20.64 19.80
C GLY A 580 -37.04 20.72 20.06
N GLU A 581 -37.72 19.58 20.13
CA GLU A 581 -39.15 19.50 20.46
C GLU A 581 -39.45 20.06 21.86
N SER A 582 -38.57 19.82 22.85
CA SER A 582 -38.72 20.40 24.21
C SER A 582 -38.55 21.93 24.27
N ALA A 583 -37.89 22.53 23.28
CA ALA A 583 -37.64 23.98 23.22
C ALA A 583 -38.63 24.70 22.29
N SER A 584 -39.15 24.03 21.25
CA SER A 584 -40.13 24.60 20.32
C SER A 584 -41.51 24.86 20.95
N SER A 585 -41.74 24.43 22.19
CA SER A 585 -42.97 24.73 22.92
C SER A 585 -43.00 26.13 23.56
N ARG A 586 -41.94 26.96 23.46
CA ARG A 586 -41.91 28.28 24.15
C ARG A 586 -41.38 29.50 23.40
N ASP A 587 -40.41 29.40 22.49
CA ASP A 587 -39.83 30.61 21.86
C ASP A 587 -39.72 30.54 20.33
N GLY A 588 -40.61 31.28 19.67
CA GLY A 588 -40.66 31.44 18.22
C GLY A 588 -39.72 32.52 17.67
N SER A 589 -38.41 32.49 17.99
CA SER A 589 -37.39 33.14 17.14
C SER A 589 -35.97 32.65 17.39
N ALA A 590 -35.33 32.09 16.37
CA ALA A 590 -33.88 31.97 16.30
C ALA A 590 -33.42 31.88 14.83
N THR A 591 -32.61 32.84 14.40
CA THR A 591 -32.01 32.88 13.05
C THR A 591 -30.91 31.83 12.91
N THR A 592 -31.29 30.61 12.54
CA THR A 592 -30.34 29.52 12.30
C THR A 592 -29.48 29.80 11.08
N LYS A 593 -28.24 30.26 11.30
CA LYS A 593 -27.16 30.18 10.31
C LYS A 593 -27.09 28.74 9.79
N THR A 594 -26.97 28.59 8.49
CA THR A 594 -27.09 27.34 7.73
C THR A 594 -26.01 26.30 8.08
N THR A 595 -26.17 25.61 9.21
CA THR A 595 -25.58 24.28 9.35
C THR A 595 -26.29 23.34 8.37
N PRO A 596 -25.60 22.73 7.39
CA PRO A 596 -26.25 21.85 6.43
C PRO A 596 -26.92 20.67 7.15
N ASN A 597 -28.19 20.45 6.84
CA ASN A 597 -29.03 19.42 7.45
C ASN A 597 -28.52 18.03 7.05
N LEU A 598 -27.66 17.46 7.90
CA LEU A 598 -27.23 16.07 7.74
C LEU A 598 -28.36 15.15 8.20
N SER A 599 -28.90 14.39 7.24
CA SER A 599 -29.74 13.24 7.53
C SER A 599 -28.93 12.17 8.27
N GLY A 600 -29.58 11.48 9.20
CA GLY A 600 -28.98 10.35 9.90
C GLY A 600 -28.66 9.19 8.95
N VAL A 601 -27.66 8.39 9.30
CA VAL A 601 -27.29 7.20 8.53
C VAL A 601 -28.36 6.14 8.71
N HIS A 602 -29.05 5.78 7.63
CA HIS A 602 -30.07 4.73 7.65
C HIS A 602 -29.44 3.33 7.86
N TRP A 603 -30.10 2.46 8.62
CA TRP A 603 -29.55 1.14 8.98
C TRP A 603 -29.35 0.23 7.75
N VAL A 604 -30.24 0.29 6.74
CA VAL A 604 -30.08 -0.46 5.48
C VAL A 604 -28.83 0.00 4.74
N SER A 605 -28.56 1.30 4.71
CA SER A 605 -27.41 1.84 3.98
C SER A 605 -26.11 1.41 4.67
N ALA A 606 -26.03 1.51 6.00
CA ALA A 606 -24.91 1.00 6.79
C ALA A 606 -24.62 -0.50 6.52
N LEU A 607 -25.66 -1.36 6.49
CA LEU A 607 -25.52 -2.78 6.15
C LEU A 607 -25.06 -3.00 4.71
N SER A 608 -25.56 -2.22 3.76
CA SER A 608 -25.19 -2.33 2.34
C SER A 608 -23.76 -1.90 2.07
N TRP A 609 -23.29 -0.82 2.71
CA TRP A 609 -21.94 -0.29 2.52
C TRP A 609 -20.89 -1.25 3.05
N VAL A 610 -21.08 -1.81 4.24
CA VAL A 610 -20.14 -2.80 4.80
C VAL A 610 -20.02 -4.03 3.90
N LYS A 611 -21.12 -4.51 3.30
CA LYS A 611 -21.07 -5.66 2.39
C LYS A 611 -20.41 -5.35 1.03
N SER A 612 -20.66 -4.15 0.47
CA SER A 612 -20.23 -3.78 -0.89
C SER A 612 -18.86 -3.11 -0.97
N ARG A 613 -18.47 -2.34 0.06
CA ARG A 613 -17.32 -1.41 0.04
C ARG A 613 -16.20 -1.79 1.02
N GLN A 614 -16.18 -3.02 1.51
CA GLN A 614 -15.08 -3.54 2.33
C GLN A 614 -13.93 -4.02 1.44
N ALA A 615 -12.75 -3.43 1.61
CA ALA A 615 -11.53 -3.84 0.92
C ALA A 615 -11.16 -5.29 1.30
N ALA A 616 -11.03 -6.15 0.29
CA ALA A 616 -10.74 -7.57 0.49
C ALA A 616 -9.26 -7.78 0.87
N PRO A 617 -8.96 -8.39 2.03
CA PRO A 617 -7.56 -8.67 2.44
C PRO A 617 -6.91 -9.78 1.60
N SER A 618 -7.71 -10.51 0.82
CA SER A 618 -7.28 -11.55 -0.11
C SER A 618 -7.95 -11.36 -1.47
N GLU A 619 -7.26 -11.78 -2.53
CA GLU A 619 -7.75 -11.71 -3.90
C GLU A 619 -8.69 -12.89 -4.19
N ASP A 620 -9.95 -12.62 -4.54
CA ASP A 620 -10.94 -13.60 -4.98
C ASP A 620 -10.46 -14.25 -6.29
N ARG A 621 -10.29 -15.58 -6.32
CA ARG A 621 -9.70 -16.30 -7.48
C ARG A 621 -10.35 -17.63 -7.84
N ILE A 622 -11.46 -17.99 -7.21
CA ILE A 622 -12.19 -19.21 -7.53
C ILE A 622 -13.00 -18.94 -8.80
N HIS A 623 -12.66 -19.62 -9.89
CA HIS A 623 -13.44 -19.53 -11.14
C HIS A 623 -14.69 -20.41 -11.07
N LYS A 624 -15.79 -19.95 -11.68
CA LYS A 624 -16.98 -20.79 -11.85
C LYS A 624 -16.66 -21.99 -12.76
N THR A 625 -17.34 -23.11 -12.54
CA THR A 625 -17.20 -24.29 -13.39
C THR A 625 -17.61 -23.97 -14.83
N GLY A 626 -16.75 -24.31 -15.79
CA GLY A 626 -17.02 -24.10 -17.23
C GLY A 626 -16.67 -22.70 -17.78
N THR A 627 -16.20 -21.76 -16.95
CA THR A 627 -15.76 -20.42 -17.42
C THR A 627 -14.25 -20.28 -17.55
N GLY A 628 -13.46 -21.13 -16.89
CA GLY A 628 -11.99 -21.10 -16.96
C GLY A 628 -11.43 -21.67 -18.27
N PRO A 629 -10.15 -21.37 -18.59
CA PRO A 629 -9.48 -21.92 -19.77
C PRO A 629 -9.42 -23.45 -19.70
N SER A 630 -9.93 -24.12 -20.73
CA SER A 630 -9.98 -25.57 -20.84
C SER A 630 -9.07 -26.08 -21.96
N GLN A 631 -8.58 -27.31 -21.85
CA GLN A 631 -7.69 -27.91 -22.85
C GLN A 631 -8.42 -28.52 -24.07
N GLY A 632 -9.76 -28.68 -24.03
CA GLY A 632 -10.50 -29.42 -25.05
C GLY A 632 -11.83 -28.81 -25.52
N ALA A 633 -12.28 -27.72 -24.90
CA ALA A 633 -13.52 -27.04 -25.29
C ALA A 633 -13.38 -25.51 -25.18
N THR A 634 -13.94 -24.79 -26.14
CA THR A 634 -14.08 -23.33 -26.07
C THR A 634 -15.05 -22.96 -24.94
N PRO A 635 -14.69 -21.99 -24.07
CA PRO A 635 -15.56 -21.60 -22.97
C PRO A 635 -16.78 -20.85 -23.52
N ARG A 636 -17.98 -21.30 -23.15
CA ARG A 636 -19.26 -20.67 -23.58
C ARG A 636 -19.53 -19.30 -22.96
N ARG A 637 -18.77 -18.93 -21.92
CA ARG A 637 -18.86 -17.67 -21.17
C ARG A 637 -17.46 -17.18 -20.82
N PRO A 638 -17.24 -15.86 -20.67
CA PRO A 638 -15.98 -15.32 -20.20
C PRO A 638 -15.63 -15.83 -18.79
N VAL A 639 -14.36 -15.68 -18.39
CA VAL A 639 -13.84 -16.19 -17.11
C VAL A 639 -14.48 -15.47 -15.91
N GLU A 640 -15.61 -15.97 -15.43
CA GLU A 640 -16.27 -15.47 -14.22
C GLU A 640 -15.55 -15.96 -12.95
N VAL A 641 -15.20 -15.02 -12.08
CA VAL A 641 -14.70 -15.27 -10.71
C VAL A 641 -15.89 -15.23 -9.73
N VAL A 642 -15.89 -16.15 -8.77
CA VAL A 642 -16.83 -16.14 -7.64
C VAL A 642 -16.39 -15.08 -6.63
N ALA A 643 -17.21 -14.03 -6.49
CA ALA A 643 -17.02 -13.04 -5.43
C ALA A 643 -17.23 -13.69 -4.07
N LEU A 644 -16.28 -13.51 -3.15
CA LEU A 644 -16.36 -14.07 -1.80
C LEU A 644 -17.16 -13.15 -0.88
N GLU A 645 -18.11 -13.72 -0.16
CA GLU A 645 -18.86 -13.02 0.90
C GLU A 645 -17.88 -12.45 1.93
N ARG A 646 -18.00 -11.15 2.24
CA ARG A 646 -16.99 -10.44 3.03
C ARG A 646 -17.11 -10.71 4.53
N PRO A 647 -15.97 -10.96 5.23
CA PRO A 647 -15.93 -11.28 6.65
C PRO A 647 -16.25 -10.07 7.54
N LEU A 648 -17.16 -10.23 8.51
CA LEU A 648 -17.39 -9.24 9.57
C LEU A 648 -16.53 -9.56 10.81
N SER A 649 -15.91 -8.54 11.39
CA SER A 649 -15.30 -8.64 12.73
C SER A 649 -16.39 -8.62 13.82
N HIS A 650 -16.07 -9.12 15.03
CA HIS A 650 -16.97 -9.04 16.17
C HIS A 650 -17.37 -7.59 16.51
N LYS A 651 -16.46 -6.64 16.31
CA LYS A 651 -16.69 -5.21 16.57
C LYS A 651 -17.50 -4.54 15.48
N MET A 652 -17.28 -4.86 14.19
CA MET A 652 -18.16 -4.43 13.11
C MET A 652 -19.59 -4.94 13.34
N LEU A 653 -19.74 -6.20 13.77
CA LEU A 653 -21.03 -6.81 14.05
C LEU A 653 -21.77 -6.14 15.22
N SER A 654 -21.10 -5.86 16.35
CA SER A 654 -21.73 -5.18 17.48
C SER A 654 -22.12 -3.73 17.16
N LEU A 655 -21.30 -3.01 16.39
CA LEU A 655 -21.63 -1.66 15.92
C LEU A 655 -22.83 -1.66 14.97
N LEU A 656 -22.90 -2.62 14.03
CA LEU A 656 -24.05 -2.77 13.13
C LEU A 656 -25.34 -3.11 13.88
N ILE A 657 -25.29 -3.96 14.91
CA ILE A 657 -26.45 -4.26 15.77
C ILE A 657 -26.93 -2.98 16.45
N ASN A 658 -26.03 -2.21 17.07
CA ASN A 658 -26.39 -0.97 17.75
C ASN A 658 -26.95 0.10 16.79
N ILE A 659 -26.46 0.18 15.55
CA ILE A 659 -27.00 1.08 14.51
C ILE A 659 -28.40 0.62 14.06
N CYS A 660 -28.63 -0.69 13.92
CA CYS A 660 -29.94 -1.22 13.56
C CYS A 660 -30.98 -1.03 14.68
N VAL A 661 -30.57 -1.20 15.94
CA VAL A 661 -31.41 -0.92 17.12
C VAL A 661 -31.78 0.56 17.21
N LEU A 662 -30.79 1.47 17.12
CA LEU A 662 -31.04 2.92 17.06
C LEU A 662 -31.98 3.32 15.91
N GLY A 663 -31.86 2.67 14.76
CA GLY A 663 -32.72 2.87 13.60
C GLY A 663 -34.04 2.10 13.62
N GLY A 664 -34.52 1.65 14.78
CA GLY A 664 -35.83 1.01 14.96
C GLY A 664 -35.99 -0.40 14.34
N SER A 665 -34.91 -1.02 13.83
CA SER A 665 -34.98 -2.24 13.01
C SER A 665 -34.34 -3.46 13.69
N PRO A 666 -35.12 -4.28 14.44
CA PRO A 666 -34.61 -5.54 14.99
C PRO A 666 -34.23 -6.54 13.88
N GLN A 667 -34.97 -6.52 12.77
CA GLN A 667 -34.76 -7.41 11.64
C GLN A 667 -33.40 -7.18 10.96
N GLY A 668 -32.95 -5.92 10.86
CA GLY A 668 -31.61 -5.58 10.37
C GLY A 668 -30.49 -6.21 11.21
N ALA A 669 -30.62 -6.16 12.54
CA ALA A 669 -29.68 -6.77 13.47
C ALA A 669 -29.69 -8.31 13.38
N LEU A 670 -30.88 -8.94 13.31
CA LEU A 670 -31.00 -10.39 13.13
C LEU A 670 -30.39 -10.87 11.80
N HIS A 671 -30.56 -10.12 10.72
CA HIS A 671 -29.94 -10.41 9.42
C HIS A 671 -28.42 -10.24 9.46
N ALA A 672 -27.87 -9.24 10.19
CA ALA A 672 -26.44 -9.09 10.41
C ALA A 672 -25.84 -10.29 11.18
N LEU A 673 -26.50 -10.73 12.25
CA LEU A 673 -26.14 -11.93 13.01
C LEU A 673 -26.18 -13.20 12.14
N GLY A 674 -27.22 -13.37 11.30
CA GLY A 674 -27.34 -14.48 10.37
C GLY A 674 -26.24 -14.50 9.31
N TYR A 675 -25.90 -13.32 8.75
CA TYR A 675 -24.81 -13.17 7.78
C TYR A 675 -23.44 -13.49 8.39
N ALA A 676 -23.14 -12.97 9.59
CA ALA A 676 -21.90 -13.26 10.31
C ALA A 676 -21.70 -14.76 10.57
N ARG A 677 -22.76 -15.43 11.07
CA ARG A 677 -22.78 -16.89 11.29
C ARG A 677 -22.57 -17.68 9.98
N ARG A 678 -23.17 -17.24 8.87
CA ARG A 678 -23.04 -17.89 7.55
C ARG A 678 -21.64 -17.78 6.96
N VAL A 679 -21.02 -16.60 7.02
CA VAL A 679 -19.76 -16.31 6.31
C VAL A 679 -18.54 -16.78 7.10
N ASN A 680 -18.45 -16.39 8.38
CA ASN A 680 -17.28 -16.66 9.22
C ASN A 680 -17.54 -17.64 10.36
N LYS A 681 -18.81 -17.98 10.64
CA LYS A 681 -19.23 -18.57 11.93
C LYS A 681 -18.85 -17.70 13.14
N THR A 682 -18.75 -16.37 12.97
CA THR A 682 -18.53 -15.46 14.09
C THR A 682 -19.81 -15.32 14.91
N GLU A 683 -19.70 -15.56 16.20
CA GLU A 683 -20.78 -15.43 17.18
C GLU A 683 -20.33 -14.47 18.27
N LEU A 684 -21.25 -13.63 18.74
CA LEU A 684 -20.97 -12.73 19.87
C LEU A 684 -21.13 -13.49 21.19
N PRO A 685 -20.42 -13.09 22.26
CA PRO A 685 -20.82 -13.49 23.60
C PRO A 685 -22.29 -13.10 23.84
N HIS A 686 -23.04 -13.96 24.50
CA HIS A 686 -24.47 -13.79 24.78
C HIS A 686 -25.37 -13.64 23.53
N THR A 687 -25.01 -14.25 22.39
CA THR A 687 -25.81 -14.20 21.13
C THR A 687 -27.28 -14.62 21.32
N LEU A 688 -27.57 -15.53 22.25
CA LEU A 688 -28.95 -15.97 22.54
C LEU A 688 -29.74 -14.86 23.26
N GLN A 689 -29.15 -14.24 24.27
CA GLN A 689 -29.70 -13.13 25.03
C GLN A 689 -29.91 -11.90 24.12
N ILE A 690 -28.94 -11.58 23.25
CA ILE A 690 -29.06 -10.51 22.24
C ILE A 690 -30.26 -10.78 21.31
N ARG A 691 -30.45 -12.02 20.84
CA ARG A 691 -31.61 -12.38 20.03
C ARG A 691 -32.92 -12.24 20.79
N ALA A 692 -32.98 -12.68 22.05
CA ALA A 692 -34.15 -12.50 22.90
C ALA A 692 -34.51 -11.01 23.02
N LEU A 693 -33.54 -10.13 23.33
CA LEU A 693 -33.75 -8.68 23.39
C LEU A 693 -34.24 -8.09 22.05
N LEU A 694 -33.72 -8.55 20.91
CA LEU A 694 -34.19 -8.10 19.60
C LEU A 694 -35.63 -8.54 19.30
N TYR A 695 -36.06 -9.73 19.77
CA TYR A 695 -37.46 -10.14 19.69
C TYR A 695 -38.35 -9.37 20.69
N CYS A 696 -37.89 -9.11 21.92
CA CYS A 696 -38.60 -8.24 22.87
C CYS A 696 -38.75 -6.80 22.33
N MET A 697 -37.77 -6.30 21.57
CA MET A 697 -37.90 -5.03 20.84
C MET A 697 -38.98 -5.12 19.75
N GLN A 698 -39.00 -6.20 18.96
CA GLN A 698 -39.94 -6.41 17.85
C GLN A 698 -41.41 -6.59 18.29
N TYR A 699 -41.65 -7.03 19.53
CA TYR A 699 -42.99 -7.29 20.08
C TYR A 699 -43.36 -6.37 21.26
N ASP A 700 -42.65 -5.26 21.43
CA ASP A 700 -42.92 -4.24 22.45
C ASP A 700 -43.01 -4.74 23.90
N ARG A 701 -42.04 -5.57 24.31
CA ARG A 701 -41.99 -6.20 25.65
C ARG A 701 -40.83 -5.68 26.52
N PRO A 702 -40.95 -4.49 27.14
CA PRO A 702 -39.88 -3.92 27.95
C PRO A 702 -39.56 -4.74 29.21
N CYS A 703 -40.57 -5.23 29.93
CA CYS A 703 -40.38 -5.99 31.16
C CYS A 703 -39.65 -7.34 30.92
N GLU A 704 -39.95 -8.02 29.80
CA GLU A 704 -39.20 -9.22 29.40
C GLU A 704 -37.76 -8.88 29.03
N ALA A 705 -37.51 -7.74 28.39
CA ALA A 705 -36.16 -7.30 28.07
C ALA A 705 -35.32 -7.02 29.33
N GLU A 706 -35.90 -6.35 30.35
CA GLU A 706 -35.25 -6.13 31.64
C GLU A 706 -34.95 -7.46 32.36
N ALA A 707 -35.92 -8.37 32.40
CA ALA A 707 -35.75 -9.70 33.00
C ALA A 707 -34.62 -10.51 32.35
N VAL A 708 -34.46 -10.45 31.03
CA VAL A 708 -33.34 -11.10 30.30
C VAL A 708 -31.98 -10.49 30.71
N VAL A 709 -31.91 -9.17 30.91
CA VAL A 709 -30.69 -8.49 31.36
C VAL A 709 -30.36 -8.84 32.81
N GLU A 710 -31.35 -8.87 33.70
CA GLU A 710 -31.17 -9.32 35.09
C GLU A 710 -30.75 -10.78 35.19
N GLN A 711 -31.36 -11.67 34.41
CA GLN A 711 -30.99 -13.08 34.39
C GLN A 711 -29.53 -13.26 33.94
N CYS A 712 -29.09 -12.53 32.91
CA CYS A 712 -27.67 -12.50 32.51
C CYS A 712 -26.77 -11.98 33.64
N ALA A 713 -27.14 -10.88 34.31
CA ALA A 713 -26.37 -10.35 35.44
C ALA A 713 -26.23 -11.36 36.60
N ARG A 714 -27.29 -12.12 36.90
CA ARG A 714 -27.31 -13.15 37.95
C ARG A 714 -26.51 -14.41 37.57
N CYS A 715 -26.49 -14.80 36.29
CA CYS A 715 -25.83 -16.04 35.85
C CYS A 715 -24.37 -15.86 35.41
N GLU A 716 -24.05 -14.73 34.76
CA GLU A 716 -22.76 -14.50 34.09
C GLU A 716 -22.00 -13.28 34.67
N GLY A 717 -22.62 -12.56 35.63
CA GLY A 717 -22.05 -11.43 36.36
C GLY A 717 -22.31 -10.06 35.72
N ASP A 718 -22.24 -9.00 36.53
CA ASP A 718 -22.56 -7.63 36.10
C ASP A 718 -21.74 -7.15 34.89
N ALA A 719 -20.47 -7.55 34.79
CA ALA A 719 -19.60 -7.18 33.67
C ALA A 719 -20.09 -7.74 32.32
N ALA A 720 -20.67 -8.94 32.31
CA ALA A 720 -21.30 -9.55 31.13
C ALA A 720 -22.64 -8.89 30.77
N ALA A 721 -23.37 -8.38 31.78
CA ALA A 721 -24.63 -7.66 31.57
C ALA A 721 -24.46 -6.23 31.05
N LEU A 722 -23.32 -5.57 31.25
CA LEU A 722 -23.03 -4.20 30.75
C LEU A 722 -23.38 -3.96 29.27
N PRO A 723 -22.94 -4.79 28.28
CA PRO A 723 -23.33 -4.61 26.89
C PRO A 723 -24.84 -4.78 26.65
N LEU A 724 -25.52 -5.66 27.39
CA LEU A 724 -26.97 -5.83 27.28
C LEU A 724 -27.73 -4.63 27.90
N ARG A 725 -27.28 -4.11 29.05
CA ARG A 725 -27.76 -2.85 29.65
C ARG A 725 -27.52 -1.63 28.75
N HIS A 726 -26.48 -1.66 27.91
CA HIS A 726 -26.24 -0.63 26.89
C HIS A 726 -27.18 -0.78 25.69
N LEU A 727 -27.44 -2.01 25.23
CA LEU A 727 -28.38 -2.28 24.16
C LEU A 727 -29.82 -1.94 24.57
N LEU A 728 -30.25 -2.29 25.80
CA LEU A 728 -31.57 -1.94 26.32
C LEU A 728 -31.79 -0.41 26.38
N ARG A 729 -30.79 0.35 26.83
CA ARG A 729 -30.84 1.83 26.75
C ARG A 729 -31.04 2.34 25.32
N LEU A 730 -30.39 1.71 24.33
CA LEU A 730 -30.60 2.06 22.92
C LEU A 730 -32.01 1.76 22.42
N ILE A 731 -32.64 0.69 22.90
CA ILE A 731 -34.05 0.38 22.59
C ILE A 731 -34.97 1.47 23.16
N GLY A 732 -34.72 1.91 24.40
CA GLY A 732 -35.46 3.04 24.99
C GLY A 732 -35.23 4.37 24.25
N GLU A 733 -34.00 4.63 23.81
CA GLU A 733 -33.64 5.82 23.00
C GLU A 733 -34.30 5.81 21.61
N SER A 734 -34.57 4.65 21.00
CA SER A 734 -35.21 4.55 19.69
C SER A 734 -36.74 4.69 19.79
N LYS A 735 -37.39 3.96 20.70
CA LYS A 735 -38.86 3.90 20.78
C LYS A 735 -39.51 5.22 21.18
N ALA A 736 -38.82 6.03 21.98
CA ALA A 736 -39.26 7.38 22.32
C ALA A 736 -39.39 8.33 21.11
N ASN A 737 -38.98 7.93 19.89
CA ASN A 737 -39.25 8.69 18.66
C ASN A 737 -40.37 8.05 17.80
N ASP A 738 -40.70 6.77 18.03
CA ASP A 738 -41.74 6.06 17.26
C ASP A 738 -43.14 6.34 17.87
N ASP A 739 -43.23 6.41 19.21
CA ASP A 739 -44.48 6.74 19.94
C ASP A 739 -44.95 8.20 19.73
N GLU A 740 -44.06 9.11 19.32
CA GLU A 740 -44.37 10.53 19.03
C GLU A 740 -44.51 10.82 17.52
N GLY A 741 -44.32 9.82 16.66
CA GLY A 741 -44.51 9.91 15.20
C GLY A 741 -45.83 9.32 14.69
N GLY A 742 -46.76 8.97 15.59
CA GLY A 742 -48.03 8.31 15.30
C GLY A 742 -49.24 9.24 15.08
N ASP A 743 -49.09 10.54 15.31
CA ASP A 743 -50.14 11.56 15.20
C ASP A 743 -49.95 12.49 13.96
N GLU A 744 -49.81 11.89 12.75
CA GLU A 744 -50.04 12.55 11.44
C GLU A 744 -50.89 11.67 10.50
#